data_AF-A0A496VPF7-F1
#
_entry.id   AF-A0A496VPF7-F1
#
_cell.length_a   1.000
_cell.length_b   1.000
_cell.length_c   1.000
_cell.angle_alpha   90.00
_cell.angle_beta   90.00
_cell.angle_gamma   90.00
#
_symmetry.space_group_name_H-M   'P 1'
#
loop_
_entity.id
_entity.type
_entity.pdbx_description
1 polymer ?
#
loop_
_entity_poly.entity_id
_entity_poly.type
_entity_poly.pdbx_seq_one_letter_code
_entity_poly.pdbx_strand_id
1 'polypeptide(L)'
;MTDTTYDSNNIKVLKGLDAVRKRPGMYIGDTDDGTGLHHMVFEVVDNAIDEALAGYCSEIMVKIHSNESITVTDDGRGIPVDIHKEEGRSAAEVIMTVLHAGGKFDDNSYKVSGGLHGVGVSVVNALSEELIMTIHREGKSHQQTYKESVPLAPLSVIGDTEKTGTEIRFKPSCIVFTNTEFHYDILASRLRELSYLNAGVRIRLIDERSDKEQVFEDEGGIRSYVELLNRNKTALHDSIVYINTQKDNITVEVAMQWNDSYHENLFCFTNNIPQRDGGTHLAGFRGALTRTFNNYLEREGFLKKAKISTSGDDVREGLTAVLSVKMYEPKFSSQSKHKLVSSEVKAAVEGIVAEKLDEFLLETPSDAKNIANKIIEAACAREAARKAREMTRRKTALDIAGLPGKLADCQEKDPALSELFLVEGDSAGGCFSANTFIRLADGRSITLKDIVLEQKMGKEHFCYTIRHDGTIGLERIINARMTKTNAKVIKLTLDNGETIICTPDHPFMLRDGHYKQAELLTSEDSLMPLYCKLSDKNQPGITINGYEMVWDPRSEHWLFTHVLADWYNRWQGVYEQTDGEHCHHVDFNKLNNNPTNIQRLSVEEHLALHRTHLEHTIHAPEIIDKCRKIRQSDEFRRFMSARMRQPETRKILSEQAKAQWANDAYKAYMLQKWREFYNSNEEYRLQNREQLDKAQREYWGYEANRQAQAERVRNHFADNPEAREILSQSAKKQWQDEDLLTWRREKTRQQWTPEFRAKRRTALHQTYYRKTIAAMKSFVMESGQIDVDAYQHHRLQTRDKSLLRFDKFCERYFEDNESRTHEAVLNYNHRIVSIEYLIEPMDVYDIEVPHTHNFALASGVFVHNSAKQGRDRKYQAILPLKGKILNVERARFDKMLSSVEVGTLITALGCGIGKEEYDPDKLRYHRIILASDADVDGSHIRTLLLTFFYRQMPELIERGHVYIAQPPLYKLTKGKQEQYVKDDAALNEYLMTLALQNAQLFVNPDAPALKGEPLENVFQHYLRVKATIERLSRRLPSAVLEAMIDLPALNQADLEDRDKVQDWFDDLLKALENAPQRYQIDLQPLPEENSFSANIIMIAHGVEHTYALNQKFFNTAEYQALVELGKAVTDLLETDAYIQRGEKKQPVNHFKDVVDWLMVEARRGLHIQRYKGLGEMNPGQLWETTMNAETRNLLQVQIEDVIACDEIFTTLMGDQVEPRRDFIEKNALSVVNLDA
;
A
#
# COMPACT_ATOMS: atom_id res chain seq x y z
N MET A 1 24.24 34.37 13.04
CA MET A 1 25.25 34.34 11.96
C MET A 1 26.60 34.19 12.63
N THR A 2 27.10 32.98 12.73
CA THR A 2 28.48 32.70 13.12
C THR A 2 29.34 32.87 11.87
N ASP A 3 30.32 33.78 11.91
CA ASP A 3 31.28 34.02 10.84
C ASP A 3 32.01 32.72 10.45
N THR A 4 31.53 32.04 9.42
CA THR A 4 32.31 31.01 8.71
C THR A 4 33.24 31.71 7.73
N THR A 5 34.40 32.10 8.23
CA THR A 5 35.50 32.61 7.39
C THR A 5 36.00 31.45 6.52
N TYR A 6 35.88 31.58 5.19
CA TYR A 6 36.41 30.64 4.21
C TYR A 6 37.86 31.06 3.88
N ASP A 7 38.83 30.41 4.50
CA ASP A 7 40.27 30.63 4.34
C ASP A 7 40.98 29.41 3.71
N SER A 8 42.30 29.51 3.53
CA SER A 8 43.11 28.41 2.97
C SER A 8 43.10 27.15 3.82
N ASN A 9 42.82 27.22 5.13
CA ASN A 9 42.73 26.05 6.01
C ASN A 9 41.44 25.26 5.78
N ASN A 10 40.41 25.86 5.16
CA ASN A 10 39.21 25.14 4.73
C ASN A 10 39.46 24.27 3.47
N ILE A 11 40.57 24.46 2.76
CA ILE A 11 40.98 23.60 1.64
C ILE A 11 41.70 22.38 2.21
N LYS A 12 40.96 21.28 2.39
CA LYS A 12 41.48 20.03 2.91
C LYS A 12 42.01 19.14 1.78
N VAL A 13 43.33 18.97 1.71
CA VAL A 13 43.98 18.02 0.81
C VAL A 13 43.97 16.64 1.45
N LEU A 14 43.28 15.68 0.84
CA LEU A 14 43.25 14.28 1.28
C LEU A 14 44.48 13.57 0.68
N LYS A 15 45.31 12.95 1.51
CA LYS A 15 46.55 12.27 1.09
C LYS A 15 46.32 10.75 1.00
N GLY A 16 47.01 10.09 0.08
CA GLY A 16 46.92 8.63 -0.08
C GLY A 16 45.49 8.15 -0.36
N LEU A 17 45.04 7.15 0.39
CA LEU A 17 43.73 6.51 0.21
C LEU A 17 42.58 7.19 0.99
N ASP A 18 42.87 8.24 1.76
CA ASP A 18 41.83 9.02 2.48
C ASP A 18 40.80 9.63 1.51
N ALA A 19 41.23 9.97 0.29
CA ALA A 19 40.36 10.49 -0.75
C ALA A 19 39.28 9.47 -1.14
N VAL A 20 39.67 8.21 -1.28
CA VAL A 20 38.78 7.09 -1.63
C VAL A 20 37.81 6.84 -0.48
N ARG A 21 38.31 6.73 0.75
CA ARG A 21 37.47 6.49 1.95
C ARG A 21 36.43 7.58 2.17
N LYS A 22 36.77 8.84 1.86
CA LYS A 22 35.84 9.97 2.03
C LYS A 22 34.78 10.04 0.94
N ARG A 23 35.08 9.53 -0.26
CA ARG A 23 34.18 9.54 -1.42
C ARG A 23 34.21 8.20 -2.16
N PRO A 24 33.76 7.10 -1.51
CA PRO A 24 33.84 5.75 -2.08
C PRO A 24 33.03 5.63 -3.38
N GLY A 25 31.89 6.32 -3.46
CA GLY A 25 31.00 6.36 -4.62
C GLY A 25 31.67 6.69 -5.95
N MET A 26 32.71 7.52 -5.93
CA MET A 26 33.43 7.90 -7.16
C MET A 26 34.33 6.80 -7.71
N TYR A 27 34.69 5.81 -6.90
CA TYR A 27 35.66 4.77 -7.24
C TYR A 27 35.01 3.41 -7.44
N ILE A 28 34.14 2.98 -6.51
CA ILE A 28 33.58 1.62 -6.49
C ILE A 28 32.11 1.55 -6.92
N GLY A 29 31.42 2.69 -7.01
CA GLY A 29 29.98 2.75 -7.24
C GLY A 29 29.18 2.86 -5.94
N ASP A 30 27.92 2.45 -5.94
CA ASP A 30 27.02 2.59 -4.81
C ASP A 30 27.47 1.69 -3.64
N THR A 31 27.46 2.23 -2.41
CA THR A 31 27.91 1.54 -1.19
C THR A 31 26.76 1.00 -0.34
N ASP A 32 25.52 1.24 -0.76
CA ASP A 32 24.32 0.90 0.00
C ASP A 32 23.50 -0.23 -0.63
N ASP A 33 23.41 -0.28 -1.96
CA ASP A 33 22.66 -1.31 -2.69
C ASP A 33 23.38 -2.67 -2.79
N GLY A 34 24.65 -2.73 -2.42
CA GLY A 34 25.50 -3.92 -2.50
C GLY A 34 26.27 -4.07 -3.81
N THR A 35 26.03 -3.25 -4.84
CA THR A 35 26.76 -3.32 -6.12
C THR A 35 28.24 -3.00 -5.94
N GLY A 36 28.58 -1.92 -5.22
CA GLY A 36 29.96 -1.56 -4.90
C GLY A 36 30.67 -2.58 -4.02
N LEU A 37 29.93 -3.30 -3.17
CA LEU A 37 30.47 -4.39 -2.36
C LEU A 37 30.99 -5.54 -3.25
N HIS A 38 30.17 -6.01 -4.21
CA HIS A 38 30.57 -7.07 -5.13
C HIS A 38 31.67 -6.60 -6.10
N HIS A 39 31.65 -5.32 -6.47
CA HIS A 39 32.67 -4.74 -7.33
C HIS A 39 34.07 -4.79 -6.68
N MET A 40 34.18 -4.77 -5.34
CA MET A 40 35.47 -5.02 -4.67
C MET A 40 36.05 -6.39 -5.03
N VAL A 41 35.20 -7.42 -5.11
CA VAL A 41 35.62 -8.77 -5.51
C VAL A 41 36.03 -8.78 -6.98
N PHE A 42 35.24 -8.14 -7.85
CA PHE A 42 35.50 -8.09 -9.28
C PHE A 42 36.84 -7.41 -9.61
N GLU A 43 37.21 -6.33 -8.92
CA GLU A 43 38.50 -5.67 -9.12
C GLU A 43 39.70 -6.59 -8.80
N VAL A 44 39.57 -7.46 -7.79
CA VAL A 44 40.63 -8.44 -7.47
C VAL A 44 40.65 -9.58 -8.49
N VAL A 45 39.48 -10.10 -8.85
CA VAL A 45 39.34 -11.17 -9.86
C VAL A 45 39.84 -10.72 -11.23
N ASP A 46 39.54 -9.49 -11.65
CA ASP A 46 39.99 -8.95 -12.94
C ASP A 46 41.53 -8.87 -13.01
N ASN A 47 42.22 -8.62 -11.89
CA ASN A 47 43.68 -8.67 -11.84
C ASN A 47 44.21 -10.10 -12.01
N ALA A 48 43.55 -11.10 -11.44
CA ALA A 48 43.89 -12.51 -11.64
C ALA A 48 43.62 -12.96 -13.10
N ILE A 49 42.51 -12.51 -13.69
CA ILE A 49 42.18 -12.76 -15.10
C ILE A 49 43.21 -12.11 -16.03
N ASP A 50 43.75 -10.93 -15.70
CA ASP A 50 44.83 -10.32 -16.48
C ASP A 50 46.12 -11.18 -16.47
N GLU A 51 46.42 -11.91 -15.39
CA GLU A 51 47.50 -12.92 -15.37
C GLU A 51 47.18 -14.13 -16.25
N ALA A 52 45.91 -14.52 -16.32
CA ALA A 52 45.46 -15.62 -17.18
C ALA A 52 45.51 -15.23 -18.66
N LEU A 53 45.11 -14.00 -19.02
CA LEU A 53 45.26 -13.43 -20.36
C LEU A 53 46.72 -13.34 -20.80
N ALA A 54 47.63 -13.10 -19.87
CA ALA A 54 49.07 -13.13 -20.13
C ALA A 54 49.63 -14.57 -20.27
N GLY A 55 48.82 -15.60 -20.01
CA GLY A 55 49.15 -17.02 -20.16
C GLY A 55 49.90 -17.62 -18.97
N TYR A 56 49.86 -16.98 -17.80
CA TYR A 56 50.58 -17.45 -16.60
C TYR A 56 49.67 -18.06 -15.53
N CYS A 57 48.39 -17.68 -15.49
CA CYS A 57 47.40 -18.21 -14.54
C CYS A 57 46.48 -19.22 -15.25
N SER A 58 46.22 -20.34 -14.57
CA SER A 58 45.33 -21.42 -15.02
C SER A 58 44.17 -21.70 -14.06
N GLU A 59 44.33 -21.37 -12.77
CA GLU A 59 43.29 -21.56 -11.75
C GLU A 59 43.11 -20.30 -10.90
N ILE A 60 41.83 -19.89 -10.75
CA ILE A 60 41.40 -18.80 -9.87
C ILE A 60 40.39 -19.37 -8.88
N MET A 61 40.56 -19.07 -7.60
CA MET A 61 39.65 -19.47 -6.54
C MET A 61 39.11 -18.24 -5.81
N VAL A 62 37.79 -18.18 -5.66
CA VAL A 62 37.08 -17.17 -4.89
C VAL A 62 36.35 -17.87 -3.76
N LYS A 63 36.59 -17.41 -2.53
CA LYS A 63 36.04 -18.02 -1.33
C LYS A 63 35.36 -17.00 -0.43
N ILE A 64 34.09 -17.25 -0.13
CA ILE A 64 33.29 -16.51 0.83
C ILE A 64 33.41 -17.18 2.19
N HIS A 65 33.93 -16.44 3.17
CA HIS A 65 34.11 -16.91 4.53
C HIS A 65 32.89 -16.64 5.40
N SER A 66 32.74 -17.40 6.48
CA SER A 66 31.66 -17.24 7.47
C SER A 66 31.65 -15.90 8.22
N ASN A 67 32.75 -15.17 8.20
CA ASN A 67 32.89 -13.83 8.79
C ASN A 67 32.70 -12.69 7.77
N GLU A 68 32.07 -12.97 6.62
CA GLU A 68 31.87 -12.02 5.51
C GLU A 68 33.19 -11.40 5.00
N SER A 69 34.28 -12.19 5.01
CA SER A 69 35.51 -11.86 4.27
C SER A 69 35.58 -12.67 2.98
N ILE A 70 36.27 -12.13 1.98
CA ILE A 70 36.50 -12.78 0.69
C ILE A 70 37.99 -13.06 0.54
N THR A 71 38.31 -14.25 0.07
CA THR A 71 39.65 -14.60 -0.41
C THR A 71 39.60 -14.84 -1.92
N VAL A 72 40.49 -14.20 -2.66
CA VAL A 72 40.74 -14.48 -4.08
C VAL A 72 42.18 -14.96 -4.21
N THR A 73 42.37 -16.13 -4.80
CA THR A 73 43.67 -16.76 -5.03
C THR A 73 43.85 -17.04 -6.52
N ASP A 74 45.02 -16.70 -7.07
CA ASP A 74 45.46 -17.05 -8.42
C ASP A 74 46.80 -17.81 -8.38
N ASP A 75 47.07 -18.57 -9.43
CA ASP A 75 48.34 -19.29 -9.66
C ASP A 75 49.26 -18.58 -10.68
N GLY A 76 49.09 -17.26 -10.87
CA GLY A 76 49.87 -16.47 -11.82
C GLY A 76 51.32 -16.22 -11.40
N ARG A 77 51.93 -15.16 -11.92
CA ARG A 77 53.34 -14.82 -11.61
C ARG A 77 53.57 -14.32 -10.18
N GLY A 78 52.51 -13.89 -9.49
CA GLY A 78 52.56 -13.19 -8.21
C GLY A 78 52.93 -11.70 -8.34
N ILE A 79 52.36 -10.85 -7.49
CA ILE A 79 52.70 -9.41 -7.43
C ILE A 79 54.22 -9.20 -7.19
N PRO A 80 54.89 -8.22 -7.83
CA PRO A 80 56.31 -7.97 -7.60
C PRO A 80 56.62 -7.57 -6.14
N VAL A 81 57.65 -8.21 -5.56
CA VAL A 81 58.03 -8.06 -4.14
C VAL A 81 59.31 -7.25 -3.94
N ASP A 82 60.01 -6.90 -5.02
CA ASP A 82 61.22 -6.10 -5.01
C ASP A 82 60.96 -4.65 -4.58
N ILE A 83 62.01 -3.96 -4.13
CA ILE A 83 61.90 -2.57 -3.68
C ILE A 83 61.75 -1.65 -4.89
N HIS A 84 60.66 -0.90 -4.93
CA HIS A 84 60.38 0.08 -5.98
C HIS A 84 61.39 1.23 -5.92
N LYS A 85 62.11 1.47 -7.02
CA LYS A 85 63.27 2.38 -7.08
C LYS A 85 62.96 3.82 -6.66
N GLU A 86 61.75 4.32 -6.94
CA GLU A 86 61.35 5.70 -6.63
C GLU A 86 60.68 5.83 -5.26
N GLU A 87 59.98 4.80 -4.80
CA GLU A 87 59.15 4.86 -3.58
C GLU A 87 59.87 4.33 -2.34
N GLY A 88 60.97 3.57 -2.51
CA GLY A 88 61.81 3.08 -1.42
C GLY A 88 61.19 1.98 -0.55
N ARG A 89 60.07 1.38 -0.98
CA ARG A 89 59.34 0.29 -0.33
C ARG A 89 58.97 -0.79 -1.36
N SER A 90 58.49 -1.96 -0.93
CA SER A 90 58.17 -3.06 -1.85
C SER A 90 57.12 -2.65 -2.87
N ALA A 91 57.24 -3.12 -4.12
CA ALA A 91 56.27 -2.82 -5.16
C ALA A 91 54.85 -3.24 -4.75
N ALA A 92 54.74 -4.38 -4.03
CA ALA A 92 53.50 -4.86 -3.44
C ALA A 92 52.85 -3.85 -2.48
N GLU A 93 53.63 -3.15 -1.64
CA GLU A 93 53.11 -2.10 -0.77
C GLU A 93 52.71 -0.84 -1.56
N VAL A 94 53.47 -0.49 -2.60
CA VAL A 94 53.17 0.67 -3.45
C VAL A 94 51.80 0.51 -4.11
N ILE A 95 51.54 -0.63 -4.77
CA ILE A 95 50.25 -0.83 -5.47
C ILE A 95 49.05 -0.92 -4.52
N MET A 96 49.26 -1.27 -3.24
CA MET A 96 48.20 -1.36 -2.25
C MET A 96 47.89 -0.02 -1.59
N THR A 97 48.81 0.95 -1.62
CA THR A 97 48.70 2.20 -0.85
C THR A 97 48.74 3.48 -1.69
N VAL A 98 49.10 3.38 -2.97
CA VAL A 98 49.22 4.52 -3.90
C VAL A 98 48.23 4.35 -5.04
N LEU A 99 47.41 5.39 -5.26
CA LEU A 99 46.54 5.47 -6.44
C LEU A 99 47.38 5.68 -7.70
N HIS A 100 46.97 5.07 -8.80
CA HIS A 100 47.65 5.12 -10.10
C HIS A 100 49.04 4.48 -10.08
N ALA A 101 49.22 3.43 -9.27
CA ALA A 101 50.43 2.62 -9.24
C ALA A 101 50.14 1.19 -9.73
N GLY A 102 50.92 0.71 -10.69
CA GLY A 102 50.78 -0.65 -11.23
C GLY A 102 51.60 -0.88 -12.50
N GLY A 103 51.84 -2.14 -12.85
CA GLY A 103 52.58 -2.54 -14.06
C GLY A 103 51.76 -2.55 -15.34
N LYS A 104 50.58 -1.89 -15.35
CA LYS A 104 49.61 -1.90 -16.46
C LYS A 104 49.66 -0.61 -17.30
N PHE A 105 50.71 0.19 -17.13
CA PHE A 105 50.93 1.45 -17.86
C PHE A 105 51.88 1.31 -19.05
N ASP A 106 52.52 0.15 -19.23
CA ASP A 106 53.43 -0.14 -20.33
C ASP A 106 53.24 -1.55 -20.91
N ASP A 107 53.73 -1.78 -22.14
CA ASP A 107 53.58 -3.02 -22.93
C ASP A 107 54.50 -4.17 -22.49
N ASN A 108 55.41 -3.91 -21.54
CA ASN A 108 56.43 -4.87 -21.11
C ASN A 108 55.87 -5.98 -20.22
N SER A 109 54.86 -5.67 -19.39
CA SER A 109 54.36 -6.58 -18.35
C SER A 109 53.08 -7.32 -18.76
N TYR A 110 52.16 -6.62 -19.44
CA TYR A 110 50.90 -7.15 -19.97
C TYR A 110 50.70 -6.65 -21.40
N LYS A 111 50.65 -7.58 -22.38
CA LYS A 111 50.37 -7.21 -23.77
C LYS A 111 48.92 -6.81 -24.02
N VAL A 112 48.00 -7.37 -23.24
CA VAL A 112 46.56 -7.10 -23.26
C VAL A 112 46.06 -7.22 -21.83
N SER A 113 45.43 -6.17 -21.30
CA SER A 113 44.84 -6.16 -19.96
C SER A 113 43.55 -5.35 -19.92
N GLY A 114 42.63 -5.73 -19.03
CA GLY A 114 41.43 -4.95 -18.74
C GLY A 114 41.68 -3.79 -17.78
N GLY A 115 42.61 -3.94 -16.84
CA GLY A 115 43.02 -2.89 -15.89
C GLY A 115 43.90 -1.83 -16.54
N LEU A 116 43.49 -0.54 -16.49
CA LEU A 116 44.24 0.58 -17.12
C LEU A 116 44.55 1.73 -16.15
N HIS A 117 43.83 1.82 -15.03
CA HIS A 117 43.85 3.02 -14.19
C HIS A 117 44.83 2.90 -13.00
N GLY A 118 45.26 1.69 -12.65
CA GLY A 118 46.17 1.44 -11.52
C GLY A 118 45.59 1.84 -10.15
N VAL A 119 44.26 1.76 -9.97
CA VAL A 119 43.57 2.14 -8.72
C VAL A 119 42.79 1.01 -8.06
N GLY A 120 42.39 -0.03 -8.81
CA GLY A 120 41.43 -1.05 -8.36
C GLY A 120 41.77 -1.68 -7.00
N VAL A 121 42.89 -2.39 -6.91
CA VAL A 121 43.27 -3.10 -5.67
C VAL A 121 43.55 -2.15 -4.48
N SER A 122 44.05 -0.95 -4.76
CA SER A 122 44.25 0.07 -3.73
C SER A 122 42.93 0.62 -3.17
N VAL A 123 41.88 0.70 -4.01
CA VAL A 123 40.51 1.03 -3.57
C VAL A 123 39.95 -0.10 -2.72
N VAL A 124 40.19 -1.36 -3.09
CA VAL A 124 39.77 -2.51 -2.27
C VAL A 124 40.42 -2.43 -0.88
N ASN A 125 41.72 -2.15 -0.80
CA ASN A 125 42.42 -1.94 0.47
C ASN A 125 41.88 -0.73 1.26
N ALA A 126 41.57 0.38 0.57
CA ALA A 126 40.98 1.58 1.16
C ALA A 126 39.64 1.33 1.86
N LEU A 127 38.79 0.51 1.23
CA LEU A 127 37.42 0.24 1.66
C LEU A 127 37.28 -1.02 2.52
N SER A 128 38.41 -1.64 2.89
CA SER A 128 38.46 -2.81 3.76
C SER A 128 38.83 -2.42 5.20
N GLU A 129 38.20 -3.09 6.17
CA GLU A 129 38.61 -3.04 7.58
C GLU A 129 40.00 -3.69 7.75
N GLU A 130 40.17 -4.84 7.11
CA GLU A 130 41.39 -5.64 7.13
C GLU A 130 41.63 -6.25 5.74
N LEU A 131 42.88 -6.24 5.30
CA LEU A 131 43.33 -6.90 4.08
C LEU A 131 44.65 -7.64 4.34
N ILE A 132 44.71 -8.91 3.97
CA ILE A 132 45.90 -9.75 4.03
C ILE A 132 46.29 -10.10 2.59
N MET A 133 47.51 -9.78 2.22
CA MET A 133 48.09 -10.11 0.93
C MET A 133 49.19 -11.13 1.14
N THR A 134 49.05 -12.29 0.51
CA THR A 134 50.06 -13.35 0.47
C THR A 134 50.52 -13.52 -0.98
N ILE A 135 51.83 -13.47 -1.22
CA ILE A 135 52.43 -13.57 -2.56
C ILE A 135 53.38 -14.75 -2.58
N HIS A 136 53.25 -15.62 -3.58
CA HIS A 136 54.19 -16.70 -3.84
C HIS A 136 55.00 -16.35 -5.10
N ARG A 137 56.29 -16.05 -4.92
CA ARG A 137 57.18 -15.64 -6.02
C ARG A 137 58.64 -15.91 -5.65
N GLU A 138 59.46 -16.25 -6.65
CA GLU A 138 60.91 -16.49 -6.48
C GLU A 138 61.26 -17.54 -5.39
N GLY A 139 60.43 -18.58 -5.27
CA GLY A 139 60.64 -19.67 -4.30
C GLY A 139 60.23 -19.33 -2.86
N LYS A 140 59.66 -18.14 -2.63
CA LYS A 140 59.31 -17.62 -1.30
C LYS A 140 57.85 -17.24 -1.21
N SER A 141 57.30 -17.38 -0.01
CA SER A 141 55.99 -16.85 0.36
C SER A 141 56.19 -15.57 1.16
N HIS A 142 55.64 -14.47 0.65
CA HIS A 142 55.68 -13.15 1.25
C HIS A 142 54.29 -12.80 1.76
N GLN A 143 54.19 -12.14 2.91
CA GLN A 143 52.90 -11.70 3.45
C GLN A 143 52.98 -10.30 4.03
N GLN A 144 51.91 -9.53 3.83
CA GLN A 144 51.71 -8.22 4.42
C GLN A 144 50.24 -8.05 4.81
N THR A 145 50.00 -7.46 5.99
CA THR A 145 48.67 -7.18 6.52
C THR A 145 48.44 -5.68 6.60
N TYR A 146 47.25 -5.27 6.21
CA TYR A 146 46.76 -3.91 6.21
C TYR A 146 45.54 -3.82 7.10
N LYS A 147 45.47 -2.73 7.87
CA LYS A 147 44.28 -2.37 8.65
C LYS A 147 43.86 -0.97 8.25
N GLU A 148 42.61 -0.83 7.79
CA GLU A 148 42.08 0.42 7.27
C GLU A 148 43.02 1.10 6.26
N SER A 149 43.56 0.34 5.29
CA SER A 149 44.52 0.76 4.27
C SER A 149 45.95 1.08 4.72
N VAL A 150 46.24 1.00 6.02
CA VAL A 150 47.59 1.24 6.57
C VAL A 150 48.32 -0.09 6.73
N PRO A 151 49.55 -0.25 6.19
CA PRO A 151 50.35 -1.45 6.41
C PRO A 151 50.77 -1.54 7.88
N LEU A 152 50.51 -2.69 8.51
CA LEU A 152 50.89 -2.94 9.92
C LEU A 152 52.39 -3.22 10.09
N ALA A 153 52.99 -3.83 9.07
CA ALA A 153 54.40 -4.13 8.98
C ALA A 153 54.86 -4.09 7.51
N PRO A 154 56.16 -3.93 7.24
CA PRO A 154 56.72 -4.14 5.90
C PRO A 154 56.49 -5.58 5.41
N LEU A 155 56.47 -5.78 4.10
CA LEU A 155 56.34 -7.10 3.46
C LEU A 155 57.42 -8.06 4.00
N SER A 156 56.99 -9.19 4.57
CA SER A 156 57.88 -10.16 5.23
C SER A 156 57.80 -11.54 4.56
N VAL A 157 58.89 -12.31 4.61
CA VAL A 157 58.93 -13.69 4.12
C VAL A 157 58.43 -14.61 5.23
N ILE A 158 57.38 -15.38 4.96
CA ILE A 158 56.75 -16.30 5.93
C ILE A 158 57.15 -17.77 5.73
N GLY A 159 57.72 -18.12 4.58
CA GLY A 159 58.22 -19.48 4.30
C GLY A 159 58.72 -19.65 2.87
N ASP A 160 59.25 -20.83 2.58
CA ASP A 160 59.63 -21.25 1.22
C ASP A 160 58.46 -21.96 0.53
N THR A 161 58.34 -21.84 -0.79
CA THR A 161 57.26 -22.45 -1.58
C THR A 161 57.73 -22.74 -3.00
N GLU A 162 57.22 -23.81 -3.61
CA GLU A 162 57.40 -24.09 -5.04
C GLU A 162 56.31 -23.48 -5.91
N LYS A 163 55.22 -23.00 -5.30
CA LYS A 163 54.08 -22.40 -6.00
C LYS A 163 54.38 -20.95 -6.39
N THR A 164 53.68 -20.46 -7.40
CA THR A 164 53.60 -19.04 -7.75
C THR A 164 52.15 -18.56 -7.68
N GLY A 165 51.94 -17.26 -7.46
CA GLY A 165 50.61 -16.67 -7.45
C GLY A 165 50.41 -15.61 -6.39
N THR A 166 49.19 -15.08 -6.31
CA THR A 166 48.78 -14.11 -5.31
C THR A 166 47.51 -14.57 -4.61
N GLU A 167 47.43 -14.36 -3.31
CA GLU A 167 46.22 -14.47 -2.52
C GLU A 167 45.93 -13.11 -1.87
N ILE A 168 44.71 -12.60 -2.08
CA ILE A 168 44.21 -11.39 -1.44
C ILE A 168 42.97 -11.78 -0.65
N ARG A 169 43.07 -11.66 0.67
CA ARG A 169 41.95 -11.79 1.59
C ARG A 169 41.57 -10.43 2.13
N PHE A 170 40.31 -10.04 2.01
CA PHE A 170 39.86 -8.76 2.53
C PHE A 170 38.49 -8.85 3.21
N LYS A 171 38.28 -8.00 4.22
CA LYS A 171 37.02 -7.84 4.91
C LYS A 171 36.49 -6.41 4.67
N PRO A 172 35.31 -6.24 4.05
CA PRO A 172 34.76 -4.91 3.75
C PRO A 172 34.49 -4.12 5.04
N SER A 173 34.69 -2.81 4.99
CA SER A 173 34.48 -1.92 6.14
C SER A 173 32.99 -1.64 6.38
N CYS A 174 32.48 -2.01 7.55
CA CYS A 174 31.11 -1.70 8.00
C CYS A 174 30.85 -0.20 8.24
N ILE A 175 31.90 0.64 8.24
CA ILE A 175 31.76 2.10 8.27
C ILE A 175 31.42 2.66 6.87
N VAL A 176 31.82 1.95 5.81
CA VAL A 176 31.66 2.39 4.42
C VAL A 176 30.40 1.78 3.82
N PHE A 177 30.20 0.49 4.02
CA PHE A 177 29.06 -0.25 3.46
C PHE A 177 28.00 -0.45 4.54
N THR A 178 26.74 -0.15 4.20
CA THR A 178 25.59 -0.42 5.08
C THR A 178 25.22 -1.90 5.11
N ASN A 179 25.47 -2.62 4.02
CA ASN A 179 25.39 -4.08 3.92
C ASN A 179 26.77 -4.66 3.57
N THR A 180 27.22 -5.67 4.33
CA THR A 180 28.49 -6.37 4.09
C THR A 180 28.31 -7.83 3.67
N GLU A 181 27.08 -8.27 3.42
CA GLU A 181 26.78 -9.64 3.01
C GLU A 181 27.05 -9.85 1.51
N PHE A 182 27.94 -10.79 1.19
CA PHE A 182 28.20 -11.15 -0.22
C PHE A 182 27.13 -12.12 -0.75
N HIS A 183 26.55 -11.79 -1.89
CA HIS A 183 25.58 -12.63 -2.58
C HIS A 183 26.28 -13.62 -3.51
N TYR A 184 26.12 -14.91 -3.20
CA TYR A 184 26.72 -16.01 -3.96
C TYR A 184 26.35 -15.97 -5.46
N ASP A 185 25.06 -15.76 -5.77
CA ASP A 185 24.57 -15.89 -7.14
C ASP A 185 25.08 -14.76 -8.06
N ILE A 186 25.31 -13.55 -7.51
CA ILE A 186 25.90 -12.42 -8.24
C ILE A 186 27.36 -12.76 -8.61
N LEU A 187 28.14 -13.25 -7.65
CA LEU A 187 29.52 -13.69 -7.90
C LEU A 187 29.56 -14.87 -8.88
N ALA A 188 28.68 -15.85 -8.71
CA ALA A 188 28.60 -17.03 -9.58
C ALA A 188 28.28 -16.66 -11.03
N SER A 189 27.38 -15.69 -11.26
CA SER A 189 27.06 -15.18 -12.60
C SER A 189 28.30 -14.60 -13.28
N ARG A 190 28.98 -13.67 -12.59
CA ARG A 190 30.17 -12.99 -13.12
C ARG A 190 31.33 -13.94 -13.38
N LEU A 191 31.60 -14.86 -12.45
CA LEU A 191 32.69 -15.84 -12.59
C LEU A 191 32.42 -16.85 -13.72
N ARG A 192 31.15 -17.23 -13.93
CA ARG A 192 30.75 -18.08 -15.05
C ARG A 192 30.99 -17.38 -16.39
N GLU A 193 30.61 -16.11 -16.51
CA GLU A 193 30.88 -15.30 -17.70
C GLU A 193 32.38 -15.21 -18.00
N LEU A 194 33.21 -14.94 -16.98
CA LEU A 194 34.66 -14.87 -17.11
C LEU A 194 35.28 -16.21 -17.56
N SER A 195 34.72 -17.34 -17.13
CA SER A 195 35.17 -18.67 -17.57
C SER A 195 34.95 -18.87 -19.07
N TYR A 196 33.80 -18.45 -19.62
CA TYR A 196 33.55 -18.50 -21.06
C TYR A 196 34.44 -17.57 -21.88
N LEU A 197 34.78 -16.38 -21.34
CA LEU A 197 35.67 -15.43 -22.03
C LEU A 197 37.13 -15.89 -22.03
N ASN A 198 37.50 -16.77 -21.10
CA ASN A 198 38.85 -17.27 -20.91
C ASN A 198 38.85 -18.81 -20.98
N ALA A 199 38.70 -19.33 -22.19
CA ALA A 199 38.70 -20.77 -22.44
C ALA A 199 39.93 -21.44 -21.80
N GLY A 200 39.68 -22.47 -20.99
CA GLY A 200 40.72 -23.23 -20.28
C GLY A 200 41.16 -22.65 -18.93
N VAL A 201 40.59 -21.54 -18.46
CA VAL A 201 40.83 -21.05 -17.09
C VAL A 201 39.79 -21.64 -16.15
N ARG A 202 40.27 -22.32 -15.11
CA ARG A 202 39.43 -22.95 -14.08
C ARG A 202 39.12 -21.94 -12.99
N ILE A 203 37.84 -21.63 -12.78
CA ILE A 203 37.39 -20.68 -11.75
C ILE A 203 36.53 -21.42 -10.72
N ARG A 204 36.95 -21.42 -9.45
CA ARG A 204 36.22 -22.06 -8.34
C ARG A 204 35.59 -21.02 -7.44
N LEU A 205 34.30 -21.17 -7.14
CA LEU A 205 33.57 -20.37 -6.16
C LEU A 205 33.14 -21.26 -4.99
N ILE A 206 33.57 -20.91 -3.78
CA ILE A 206 33.29 -21.66 -2.55
C ILE A 206 32.60 -20.72 -1.55
N ASP A 207 31.50 -21.15 -0.96
CA ASP A 207 30.82 -20.44 0.13
C ASP A 207 30.81 -21.29 1.40
N GLU A 208 31.67 -20.91 2.36
CA GLU A 208 31.79 -21.60 3.65
C GLU A 208 30.53 -21.45 4.53
N ARG A 209 29.67 -20.45 4.26
CA ARG A 209 28.44 -20.25 5.04
C ARG A 209 27.42 -21.35 4.76
N SER A 210 27.39 -21.81 3.51
CA SER A 210 26.38 -22.76 3.01
C SER A 210 26.97 -24.11 2.57
N ASP A 211 28.29 -24.30 2.67
CA ASP A 211 29.03 -25.45 2.10
C ASP A 211 28.76 -25.64 0.59
N LYS A 212 28.40 -24.57 -0.12
CA LYS A 212 28.12 -24.59 -1.56
C LYS A 212 29.41 -24.35 -2.33
N GLU A 213 29.69 -25.19 -3.32
CA GLU A 213 30.82 -25.03 -4.24
C GLU A 213 30.36 -25.16 -5.69
N GLN A 214 30.90 -24.31 -6.56
CA GLN A 214 30.80 -24.46 -8.01
C GLN A 214 32.16 -24.25 -8.68
N VAL A 215 32.39 -25.04 -9.72
CA VAL A 215 33.56 -24.93 -10.59
C VAL A 215 33.07 -24.53 -11.97
N PHE A 216 33.66 -23.48 -12.52
CA PHE A 216 33.43 -22.99 -13.87
C PHE A 216 34.70 -23.25 -14.68
N GLU A 217 34.59 -24.16 -15.64
CA GLU A 217 35.71 -24.57 -16.51
C GLU A 217 35.11 -24.89 -17.87
N ASP A 218 35.23 -23.96 -18.79
CA ASP A 218 34.72 -24.10 -20.15
C ASP A 218 35.87 -24.11 -21.16
N GLU A 219 35.88 -25.12 -22.02
CA GLU A 219 36.87 -25.25 -23.11
C GLU A 219 36.36 -24.69 -24.45
N GLY A 220 35.03 -24.51 -24.59
CA GLY A 220 34.40 -24.04 -25.82
C GLY A 220 34.38 -22.52 -26.00
N GLY A 221 34.72 -21.78 -24.95
CA GLY A 221 34.82 -20.33 -24.92
C GLY A 221 33.50 -19.62 -25.22
N ILE A 222 33.57 -18.53 -25.97
CA ILE A 222 32.37 -17.74 -26.32
C ILE A 222 31.36 -18.50 -27.20
N ARG A 223 31.76 -19.62 -27.82
CA ARG A 223 30.82 -20.51 -28.55
C ARG A 223 29.86 -21.19 -27.58
N SER A 224 30.40 -21.84 -26.56
CA SER A 224 29.60 -22.47 -25.49
C SER A 224 28.80 -21.43 -24.72
N TYR A 225 29.26 -20.19 -24.68
CA TYR A 225 28.48 -19.10 -24.12
C TYR A 225 27.23 -18.77 -24.94
N VAL A 226 27.34 -18.71 -26.28
CA VAL A 226 26.16 -18.53 -27.15
C VAL A 226 25.20 -19.72 -27.04
N GLU A 227 25.73 -20.94 -26.90
CA GLU A 227 24.91 -22.14 -26.63
C GLU A 227 24.12 -22.00 -25.33
N LEU A 228 24.76 -21.51 -24.26
CA LEU A 228 24.10 -21.22 -22.98
C LEU A 228 23.01 -20.16 -23.14
N LEU A 229 23.30 -19.05 -23.82
CA LEU A 229 22.36 -17.94 -24.04
C LEU A 229 21.16 -18.33 -24.93
N ASN A 230 21.32 -19.35 -25.76
CA ASN A 230 20.26 -19.91 -26.60
C ASN A 230 19.59 -21.14 -25.98
N ARG A 231 20.00 -21.62 -24.81
CA ARG A 231 19.45 -22.85 -24.18
C ARG A 231 17.93 -22.83 -24.02
N ASN A 232 17.37 -21.66 -23.72
CA ASN A 232 15.92 -21.47 -23.53
C ASN A 232 15.21 -20.92 -24.78
N LYS A 233 15.88 -20.91 -25.94
CA LYS A 233 15.38 -20.39 -27.23
C LYS A 233 15.47 -21.47 -28.31
N THR A 234 14.70 -21.35 -29.39
CA THR A 234 14.80 -22.30 -30.50
C THR A 234 15.77 -21.77 -31.54
N ALA A 235 16.95 -22.38 -31.68
CA ALA A 235 17.90 -22.02 -32.73
C ALA A 235 17.32 -22.28 -34.14
N LEU A 236 17.58 -21.39 -35.09
CA LEU A 236 17.13 -21.52 -36.49
C LEU A 236 18.06 -22.40 -37.34
N HIS A 237 19.29 -22.60 -36.88
CA HIS A 237 20.32 -23.37 -37.53
C HIS A 237 21.28 -23.97 -36.49
N ASP A 238 21.85 -25.13 -36.80
CA ASP A 238 22.68 -25.88 -35.86
C ASP A 238 24.10 -25.30 -35.74
N SER A 239 24.63 -24.72 -36.82
CA SER A 239 26.01 -24.22 -36.87
C SER A 239 26.14 -22.85 -36.22
N ILE A 240 26.91 -22.73 -35.14
CA ILE A 240 27.26 -21.41 -34.56
C ILE A 240 28.35 -20.77 -35.41
N VAL A 241 28.14 -19.53 -35.82
CA VAL A 241 29.15 -18.75 -36.54
C VAL A 241 30.20 -18.34 -35.53
N TYR A 242 31.41 -18.89 -35.67
CA TYR A 242 32.54 -18.56 -34.81
C TYR A 242 33.68 -17.96 -35.65
N ILE A 243 34.15 -16.79 -35.22
CA ILE A 243 35.21 -16.03 -35.87
C ILE A 243 36.25 -15.73 -34.80
N ASN A 244 37.50 -16.11 -35.04
CA ASN A 244 38.62 -15.72 -34.20
C ASN A 244 39.79 -15.33 -35.12
N THR A 245 40.07 -14.05 -35.23
CA THR A 245 41.07 -13.54 -36.17
C THR A 245 41.71 -12.27 -35.62
N GLN A 246 42.99 -12.09 -35.92
CA GLN A 246 43.75 -10.90 -35.53
C GLN A 246 44.06 -10.04 -36.74
N LYS A 247 43.84 -8.73 -36.63
CA LYS A 247 44.22 -7.72 -37.63
C LYS A 247 44.73 -6.47 -36.94
N ASP A 248 45.85 -5.92 -37.40
CA ASP A 248 46.44 -4.70 -36.86
C ASP A 248 46.64 -4.72 -35.33
N ASN A 249 47.12 -5.86 -34.80
CA ASN A 249 47.28 -6.16 -33.37
C ASN A 249 45.98 -6.16 -32.53
N ILE A 250 44.81 -6.12 -33.17
CA ILE A 250 43.50 -6.27 -32.54
C ILE A 250 42.99 -7.68 -32.85
N THR A 251 42.77 -8.48 -31.81
CA THR A 251 42.12 -9.78 -31.94
C THR A 251 40.63 -9.58 -31.80
N VAL A 252 39.87 -10.07 -32.78
CA VAL A 252 38.42 -10.02 -32.80
C VAL A 252 37.91 -11.45 -32.73
N GLU A 253 37.15 -11.73 -31.68
CA GLU A 253 36.52 -13.02 -31.42
C GLU A 253 35.00 -12.82 -31.38
N VAL A 254 34.26 -13.56 -32.22
CA VAL A 254 32.81 -13.45 -32.33
C VAL A 254 32.20 -14.83 -32.37
N ALA A 255 31.20 -15.07 -31.53
CA ALA A 255 30.28 -16.18 -31.66
C ALA A 255 28.88 -15.63 -31.88
N MET A 256 28.13 -16.15 -32.85
CA MET A 256 26.75 -15.73 -33.09
C MET A 256 25.87 -16.81 -33.70
N GLN A 257 24.59 -16.77 -33.36
CA GLN A 257 23.57 -17.70 -33.84
C GLN A 257 22.20 -17.02 -33.84
N TRP A 258 21.38 -17.32 -34.85
CA TRP A 258 20.00 -16.84 -34.93
C TRP A 258 19.03 -17.85 -34.31
N ASN A 259 18.01 -17.32 -33.66
CA ASN A 259 16.91 -18.06 -33.03
C ASN A 259 15.54 -17.51 -33.48
N ASP A 260 14.48 -18.17 -33.03
CA ASP A 260 13.09 -17.85 -33.36
C ASP A 260 12.54 -16.59 -32.66
N SER A 261 13.29 -16.00 -31.73
CA SER A 261 12.88 -14.80 -31.00
C SER A 261 12.84 -13.55 -31.89
N TYR A 262 12.32 -12.47 -31.31
CA TYR A 262 12.19 -11.16 -31.99
C TYR A 262 13.18 -10.12 -31.45
N HIS A 263 14.05 -10.51 -30.52
CA HIS A 263 14.96 -9.61 -29.82
C HIS A 263 16.41 -9.83 -30.28
N GLU A 264 17.21 -8.77 -30.22
CA GLU A 264 18.65 -8.80 -30.44
C GLU A 264 19.33 -8.91 -29.07
N ASN A 265 20.07 -10.00 -28.84
CA ASN A 265 20.85 -10.20 -27.62
C ASN A 265 22.33 -10.17 -27.99
N LEU A 266 22.98 -9.04 -27.75
CA LEU A 266 24.34 -8.80 -28.18
C LEU A 266 25.20 -8.34 -27.01
N PHE A 267 26.19 -9.15 -26.65
CA PHE A 267 27.11 -8.89 -25.56
C PHE A 267 28.47 -8.46 -26.11
N CYS A 268 28.93 -7.29 -25.69
CA CYS A 268 30.18 -6.68 -26.14
C CYS A 268 31.22 -6.71 -25.03
N PHE A 269 32.43 -7.18 -25.35
CA PHE A 269 33.56 -7.26 -24.45
C PHE A 269 34.80 -6.66 -25.09
N THR A 270 35.58 -5.96 -24.27
CA THR A 270 36.90 -5.46 -24.63
C THR A 270 37.85 -5.82 -23.50
N ASN A 271 38.86 -6.66 -23.78
CA ASN A 271 39.79 -7.20 -22.78
C ASN A 271 39.04 -7.80 -21.56
N ASN A 272 38.05 -8.66 -21.83
CA ASN A 272 37.16 -9.32 -20.85
C ASN A 272 36.24 -8.41 -20.01
N ILE A 273 36.22 -7.12 -20.29
CA ILE A 273 35.34 -6.17 -19.60
C ILE A 273 34.06 -5.98 -20.42
N PRO A 274 32.87 -6.07 -19.82
CA PRO A 274 31.59 -5.84 -20.52
C PRO A 274 31.38 -4.35 -20.84
N GLN A 275 30.94 -4.06 -22.07
CA GLN A 275 30.48 -2.74 -22.49
C GLN A 275 28.95 -2.74 -22.66
N ARG A 276 28.23 -2.23 -21.64
CA ARG A 276 26.77 -2.12 -21.67
C ARG A 276 26.26 -1.20 -22.79
N ASP A 277 26.93 -0.06 -22.99
CA ASP A 277 26.58 0.92 -24.03
C ASP A 277 27.18 0.57 -25.40
N GLY A 278 27.85 -0.59 -25.50
CA GLY A 278 28.58 -1.03 -26.68
C GLY A 278 29.75 -0.11 -27.03
N GLY A 279 29.81 0.37 -28.27
CA GLY A 279 30.87 1.29 -28.72
C GLY A 279 31.27 1.11 -30.19
N THR A 280 32.52 1.46 -30.49
CA THR A 280 33.07 1.42 -31.86
C THR A 280 33.11 0.02 -32.47
N HIS A 281 33.53 -0.98 -31.70
CA HIS A 281 33.44 -2.41 -32.02
C HIS A 281 32.01 -2.85 -32.41
N LEU A 282 31.00 -2.54 -31.58
CA LEU A 282 29.58 -2.83 -31.88
C LEU A 282 29.13 -2.18 -33.19
N ALA A 283 29.49 -0.91 -33.42
CA ALA A 283 29.15 -0.20 -34.65
C ALA A 283 29.78 -0.87 -35.89
N GLY A 284 31.02 -1.34 -35.78
CA GLY A 284 31.71 -2.09 -36.84
C GLY A 284 31.03 -3.43 -37.13
N PHE A 285 30.69 -4.18 -36.09
CA PHE A 285 29.97 -5.45 -36.20
C PHE A 285 28.60 -5.30 -36.87
N ARG A 286 27.79 -4.32 -36.42
CA ARG A 286 26.47 -4.03 -37.01
C ARG A 286 26.57 -3.61 -38.49
N GLY A 287 27.58 -2.81 -38.81
CA GLY A 287 27.88 -2.38 -40.19
C GLY A 287 28.21 -3.57 -41.10
N ALA A 288 29.09 -4.46 -40.64
CA ALA A 288 29.48 -5.66 -41.36
C ALA A 288 28.30 -6.59 -41.62
N LEU A 289 27.55 -6.96 -40.57
CA LEU A 289 26.36 -7.82 -40.68
C LEU A 289 25.38 -7.29 -41.73
N THR A 290 24.99 -6.03 -41.60
CA THR A 290 23.97 -5.41 -42.46
C THR A 290 24.43 -5.43 -43.92
N ARG A 291 25.68 -5.06 -44.19
CA ARG A 291 26.22 -5.03 -45.56
C ARG A 291 26.33 -6.43 -46.16
N THR A 292 26.89 -7.38 -45.42
CA THR A 292 27.13 -8.75 -45.92
C THR A 292 25.81 -9.46 -46.22
N PHE A 293 24.82 -9.40 -45.32
CA PHE A 293 23.51 -10.02 -45.57
C PHE A 293 22.73 -9.33 -46.70
N ASN A 294 22.75 -8.00 -46.80
CA ASN A 294 22.08 -7.31 -47.91
C ASN A 294 22.68 -7.71 -49.27
N ASN A 295 24.01 -7.78 -49.36
CA ASN A 295 24.69 -8.24 -50.57
C ASN A 295 24.32 -9.70 -50.90
N TYR A 296 24.27 -10.59 -49.90
CA TYR A 296 23.87 -11.98 -50.06
C TYR A 296 22.41 -12.10 -50.55
N LEU A 297 21.47 -11.39 -49.91
CA LEU A 297 20.04 -11.39 -50.26
C LEU A 297 19.78 -10.84 -51.66
N GLU A 298 20.58 -9.86 -52.10
CA GLU A 298 20.52 -9.31 -53.46
C GLU A 298 21.09 -10.30 -54.49
N ARG A 299 22.26 -10.89 -54.21
CA ARG A 299 22.94 -11.88 -55.06
C ARG A 299 22.07 -13.12 -55.30
N GLU A 300 21.44 -13.64 -54.26
CA GLU A 300 20.56 -14.82 -54.30
C GLU A 300 19.11 -14.49 -54.71
N GLY A 301 18.78 -13.20 -54.90
CA GLY A 301 17.48 -12.77 -55.45
C GLY A 301 16.29 -12.76 -54.48
N PHE A 302 16.50 -12.91 -53.17
CA PHE A 302 15.44 -12.84 -52.15
C PHE A 302 14.71 -11.49 -52.14
N LEU A 303 15.45 -10.38 -52.24
CA LEU A 303 14.87 -9.03 -52.25
C LEU A 303 13.96 -8.79 -53.46
N LYS A 304 14.35 -9.27 -54.65
CA LYS A 304 13.54 -9.17 -55.87
C LYS A 304 12.24 -9.96 -55.76
N LYS A 305 12.28 -11.13 -55.11
CA LYS A 305 11.10 -11.98 -54.89
C LYS A 305 10.13 -11.38 -53.87
N ALA A 306 10.64 -10.84 -52.77
CA ALA A 306 9.84 -10.24 -51.69
C ALA A 306 9.36 -8.81 -52.01
N LYS A 307 10.03 -8.09 -52.92
CA LYS A 307 9.78 -6.67 -53.26
C LYS A 307 9.82 -5.74 -52.04
N ILE A 308 10.70 -6.03 -51.10
CA ILE A 308 10.86 -5.30 -49.83
C ILE A 308 12.33 -4.96 -49.65
N SER A 309 12.60 -3.80 -49.04
CA SER A 309 13.95 -3.40 -48.62
C SER A 309 14.21 -3.88 -47.20
N THR A 310 15.40 -4.41 -46.95
CA THR A 310 15.88 -4.84 -45.64
C THR A 310 16.67 -3.73 -44.96
N SER A 311 16.54 -3.65 -43.64
CA SER A 311 17.27 -2.76 -42.75
C SER A 311 18.23 -3.57 -41.89
N GLY A 312 19.16 -2.89 -41.20
CA GLY A 312 20.06 -3.57 -40.26
C GLY A 312 19.34 -4.21 -39.08
N ASP A 313 18.18 -3.68 -38.67
CA ASP A 313 17.40 -4.28 -37.57
C ASP A 313 16.74 -5.59 -38.00
N ASP A 314 16.26 -5.69 -39.26
CA ASP A 314 15.70 -6.94 -39.78
C ASP A 314 16.76 -8.07 -39.79
N VAL A 315 18.03 -7.72 -40.03
CA VAL A 315 19.16 -8.67 -40.02
C VAL A 315 19.45 -9.19 -38.61
N ARG A 316 19.24 -8.36 -37.59
CA ARG A 316 19.57 -8.65 -36.19
C ARG A 316 18.40 -9.21 -35.39
N GLU A 317 17.21 -9.28 -35.95
CA GLU A 317 16.05 -9.87 -35.27
C GLU A 317 16.30 -11.36 -34.96
N GLY A 318 16.27 -11.71 -33.68
CA GLY A 318 16.54 -13.07 -33.20
C GLY A 318 18.04 -13.42 -33.17
N LEU A 319 18.94 -12.46 -33.35
CA LEU A 319 20.38 -12.68 -33.25
C LEU A 319 20.81 -12.73 -31.78
N THR A 320 21.48 -13.81 -31.41
CA THR A 320 22.27 -13.88 -30.17
C THR A 320 23.75 -13.90 -30.53
N ALA A 321 24.52 -12.92 -30.03
CA ALA A 321 25.92 -12.75 -30.38
C ALA A 321 26.77 -12.31 -29.18
N VAL A 322 27.98 -12.84 -29.11
CA VAL A 322 29.03 -12.44 -28.18
C VAL A 322 30.20 -11.93 -29.00
N LEU A 323 30.57 -10.66 -28.82
CA LEU A 323 31.68 -9.98 -29.48
C LEU A 323 32.74 -9.65 -28.43
N SER A 324 33.88 -10.32 -28.49
CA SER A 324 35.04 -10.06 -27.64
C SER A 324 36.20 -9.51 -28.46
N VAL A 325 36.68 -8.32 -28.09
CA VAL A 325 37.83 -7.67 -28.72
C VAL A 325 38.97 -7.64 -27.72
N LYS A 326 40.17 -8.06 -28.17
CA LYS A 326 41.41 -7.97 -27.39
C LYS A 326 42.33 -6.98 -28.09
N MET A 327 42.70 -5.90 -27.42
CA MET A 327 43.53 -4.84 -27.99
C MET A 327 44.47 -4.22 -26.95
N TYR A 328 45.52 -3.58 -27.48
CA TYR A 328 46.42 -2.73 -26.73
C TYR A 328 45.78 -1.34 -26.50
N GLU A 329 45.86 -0.82 -25.28
CA GLU A 329 45.34 0.51 -24.86
C GLU A 329 43.90 0.85 -25.32
N PRO A 330 42.85 0.13 -24.85
CA PRO A 330 41.49 0.49 -25.18
C PRO A 330 41.10 1.84 -24.55
N LYS A 331 40.35 2.66 -25.28
CA LYS A 331 39.87 3.97 -24.84
C LYS A 331 38.39 3.88 -24.51
N PHE A 332 38.03 4.22 -23.28
CA PHE A 332 36.64 4.24 -22.80
C PHE A 332 36.15 5.68 -22.57
N SER A 333 34.83 5.89 -22.63
CA SER A 333 34.23 7.20 -22.36
C SER A 333 34.23 7.58 -20.87
N SER A 334 34.33 6.61 -19.97
CA SER A 334 34.22 6.77 -18.51
C SER A 334 35.04 5.72 -17.75
N GLN A 335 35.27 5.96 -16.46
CA GLN A 335 35.94 5.02 -15.53
C GLN A 335 35.22 3.67 -15.42
N SER A 336 33.90 3.66 -15.53
CA SER A 336 33.07 2.45 -15.49
C SER A 336 33.18 1.59 -16.76
N LYS A 337 33.93 2.06 -17.77
CA LYS A 337 34.27 1.33 -19.01
C LYS A 337 33.06 0.81 -19.81
N HIS A 338 31.89 1.46 -19.70
CA HIS A 338 30.66 1.01 -20.36
C HIS A 338 30.64 1.19 -21.88
N LYS A 339 31.44 2.12 -22.44
CA LYS A 339 31.47 2.39 -23.88
C LYS A 339 32.89 2.49 -24.45
N LEU A 340 33.17 1.71 -25.49
CA LEU A 340 34.44 1.78 -26.22
C LEU A 340 34.42 2.90 -27.28
N VAL A 341 35.45 3.75 -27.29
CA VAL A 341 35.60 4.89 -28.22
C VAL A 341 36.82 4.79 -29.15
N SER A 342 37.61 3.71 -29.06
CA SER A 342 38.76 3.44 -29.95
C SER A 342 38.31 3.29 -31.41
N SER A 343 38.72 4.21 -32.28
CA SER A 343 38.17 4.34 -33.64
C SER A 343 38.70 3.26 -34.61
N GLU A 344 39.95 2.87 -34.43
CA GLU A 344 40.66 1.81 -35.16
C GLU A 344 39.95 0.45 -35.07
N VAL A 345 39.32 0.17 -33.92
CA VAL A 345 38.60 -1.09 -33.66
C VAL A 345 37.41 -1.26 -34.60
N LYS A 346 36.70 -0.16 -34.94
CA LYS A 346 35.55 -0.23 -35.84
C LYS A 346 35.93 -0.83 -37.19
N ALA A 347 37.01 -0.33 -37.80
CA ALA A 347 37.46 -0.78 -39.12
C ALA A 347 38.00 -2.22 -39.09
N ALA A 348 38.70 -2.60 -38.02
CA ALA A 348 39.19 -3.96 -37.83
C ALA A 348 38.04 -4.98 -37.72
N VAL A 349 37.08 -4.74 -36.81
CA VAL A 349 35.90 -5.60 -36.62
C VAL A 349 35.06 -5.66 -37.89
N GLU A 350 34.77 -4.50 -38.52
CA GLU A 350 33.93 -4.47 -39.73
C GLU A 350 34.56 -5.27 -40.89
N GLY A 351 35.88 -5.19 -41.06
CA GLY A 351 36.60 -5.92 -42.09
C GLY A 351 36.60 -7.43 -41.85
N ILE A 352 37.02 -7.87 -40.66
CA ILE A 352 37.11 -9.30 -40.30
C ILE A 352 35.73 -9.96 -40.39
N VAL A 353 34.72 -9.35 -39.78
CA VAL A 353 33.38 -9.93 -39.71
C VAL A 353 32.76 -10.00 -41.10
N ALA A 354 32.94 -8.98 -41.96
CA ALA A 354 32.37 -9.00 -43.30
C ALA A 354 32.96 -10.12 -44.18
N GLU A 355 34.27 -10.34 -44.10
CA GLU A 355 35.00 -11.39 -44.83
C GLU A 355 34.58 -12.78 -44.35
N LYS A 356 34.71 -13.05 -43.05
CA LYS A 356 34.42 -14.37 -42.47
C LYS A 356 32.94 -14.74 -42.50
N LEU A 357 32.06 -13.75 -42.43
CA LEU A 357 30.62 -14.00 -42.59
C LEU A 357 30.25 -14.34 -44.03
N ASP A 358 30.84 -13.70 -45.05
CA ASP A 358 30.57 -14.08 -46.46
C ASP A 358 31.11 -15.48 -46.77
N GLU A 359 32.28 -15.85 -46.21
CA GLU A 359 32.79 -17.24 -46.24
C GLU A 359 31.76 -18.22 -45.64
N PHE A 360 31.29 -17.95 -44.42
CA PHE A 360 30.30 -18.80 -43.76
C PHE A 360 29.02 -18.98 -44.60
N LEU A 361 28.47 -17.89 -45.14
CA LEU A 361 27.23 -17.94 -45.94
C LEU A 361 27.38 -18.77 -47.22
N LEU A 362 28.58 -18.83 -47.80
CA LEU A 362 28.90 -19.65 -48.97
C LEU A 362 29.14 -21.11 -48.60
N GLU A 363 29.77 -21.39 -47.46
CA GLU A 363 30.08 -22.74 -46.98
C GLU A 363 28.86 -23.47 -46.42
N THR A 364 27.87 -22.74 -45.89
CA THR A 364 26.66 -23.32 -45.25
C THR A 364 25.35 -22.86 -45.90
N PRO A 365 25.03 -23.25 -47.16
CA PRO A 365 23.86 -22.72 -47.89
C PRO A 365 22.50 -22.99 -47.22
N SER A 366 22.36 -24.08 -46.47
CA SER A 366 21.13 -24.41 -45.74
C SER A 366 20.88 -23.40 -44.61
N ASP A 367 21.90 -23.13 -43.80
CA ASP A 367 21.83 -22.21 -42.67
C ASP A 367 21.64 -20.77 -43.17
N ALA A 368 22.42 -20.39 -44.19
CA ALA A 368 22.30 -19.09 -44.85
C ALA A 368 20.88 -18.83 -45.40
N LYS A 369 20.22 -19.87 -45.93
CA LYS A 369 18.83 -19.77 -46.41
C LYS A 369 17.83 -19.62 -45.28
N ASN A 370 18.00 -20.33 -44.16
CA ASN A 370 17.12 -20.20 -42.99
C ASN A 370 17.21 -18.79 -42.40
N ILE A 371 18.43 -18.28 -42.23
CA ILE A 371 18.68 -16.91 -41.77
C ILE A 371 18.06 -15.90 -42.75
N ALA A 372 18.31 -16.06 -44.06
CA ALA A 372 17.74 -15.18 -45.08
C ALA A 372 16.20 -15.12 -45.04
N ASN A 373 15.52 -16.26 -44.86
CA ASN A 373 14.06 -16.30 -44.74
C ASN A 373 13.58 -15.53 -43.50
N LYS A 374 14.23 -15.72 -42.34
CA LYS A 374 13.91 -14.98 -41.11
C LYS A 374 14.05 -13.47 -41.30
N ILE A 375 15.12 -13.01 -41.97
CA ILE A 375 15.33 -11.59 -42.26
C ILE A 375 14.23 -11.04 -43.18
N ILE A 376 13.82 -11.82 -44.19
CA ILE A 376 12.72 -11.42 -45.07
C ILE A 376 11.38 -11.38 -44.32
N GLU A 377 11.11 -12.35 -43.44
CA GLU A 377 9.92 -12.34 -42.58
C GLU A 377 9.86 -11.12 -41.66
N ALA A 378 10.99 -10.78 -41.02
CA ALA A 378 11.14 -9.58 -40.20
C ALA A 378 10.86 -8.30 -41.02
N ALA A 379 11.48 -8.19 -42.20
CA ALA A 379 11.27 -7.05 -43.09
C ALA A 379 9.81 -6.94 -43.60
N CYS A 380 9.15 -8.07 -43.88
CA CYS A 380 7.73 -8.12 -44.23
C CYS A 380 6.85 -7.65 -43.06
N ALA A 381 7.14 -8.12 -41.84
CA ALA A 381 6.43 -7.73 -40.64
C ALA A 381 6.60 -6.23 -40.34
N ARG A 382 7.82 -5.70 -40.46
CA ARG A 382 8.10 -4.27 -40.32
C ARG A 382 7.34 -3.42 -41.34
N GLU A 383 7.34 -3.79 -42.62
CA GLU A 383 6.57 -3.07 -43.64
C GLU A 383 5.05 -3.16 -43.41
N ALA A 384 4.54 -4.31 -42.95
CA ALA A 384 3.14 -4.47 -42.58
C ALA A 384 2.79 -3.57 -41.37
N ALA A 385 3.65 -3.53 -40.35
CA ALA A 385 3.50 -2.66 -39.18
C ALA A 385 3.56 -1.18 -39.58
N ARG A 386 4.50 -0.77 -40.45
CA ARG A 386 4.58 0.60 -40.99
C ARG A 386 3.30 0.99 -41.72
N LYS A 387 2.77 0.13 -42.59
CA LYS A 387 1.50 0.36 -43.31
C LYS A 387 0.31 0.44 -42.36
N ALA A 388 0.24 -0.45 -41.37
CA ALA A 388 -0.80 -0.41 -40.34
C ALA A 388 -0.73 0.90 -39.54
N ARG A 389 0.47 1.32 -39.13
CA ARG A 389 0.73 2.60 -38.45
C ARG A 389 0.35 3.80 -39.32
N GLU A 390 0.75 3.85 -40.59
CA GLU A 390 0.39 4.95 -41.51
C GLU A 390 -1.12 5.04 -41.75
N MET A 391 -1.82 3.90 -41.84
CA MET A 391 -3.29 3.89 -41.92
C MET A 391 -3.94 4.44 -40.65
N THR A 392 -3.40 4.11 -39.47
CA THR A 392 -3.88 4.64 -38.18
C THR A 392 -3.54 6.13 -38.04
N ARG A 393 -2.34 6.56 -38.47
CA ARG A 393 -1.86 7.96 -38.46
C ARG A 393 -2.65 8.85 -39.41
N ARG A 394 -3.08 8.32 -40.57
CA ARG A 394 -3.99 9.04 -41.50
C ARG A 394 -5.40 9.19 -40.94
N LYS A 395 -5.90 8.23 -40.14
CA LYS A 395 -7.17 8.38 -39.40
C LYS A 395 -7.05 9.40 -38.26
N THR A 396 -5.89 9.50 -37.60
CA THR A 396 -5.63 10.42 -36.48
C THR A 396 -5.07 11.78 -36.89
N ALA A 397 -4.71 12.02 -38.16
CA ALA A 397 -4.25 13.33 -38.62
C ALA A 397 -5.36 14.41 -38.62
N LEU A 398 -6.64 14.00 -38.54
CA LEU A 398 -7.77 14.89 -38.22
C LEU A 398 -7.97 15.10 -36.70
N ASP A 399 -7.34 14.26 -35.85
CA ASP A 399 -7.36 14.27 -34.38
C ASP A 399 -5.97 14.66 -33.81
N ILE A 400 -5.32 15.69 -34.38
CA ILE A 400 -4.07 16.20 -33.81
C ILE A 400 -4.37 16.78 -32.42
N ALA A 401 -3.80 16.14 -31.38
CA ALA A 401 -3.69 16.56 -29.97
C ALA A 401 -4.66 15.94 -28.92
N GLY A 402 -5.09 14.69 -29.07
CA GLY A 402 -5.75 13.96 -27.98
C GLY A 402 -4.79 13.10 -27.15
N LEU A 403 -4.43 13.53 -25.94
CA LEU A 403 -3.91 12.59 -24.93
C LEU A 403 -4.87 11.40 -24.80
N PRO A 404 -4.40 10.17 -24.51
CA PRO A 404 -5.31 9.05 -24.36
C PRO A 404 -6.38 9.38 -23.31
N GLY A 405 -7.66 9.19 -23.60
CA GLY A 405 -8.75 9.56 -22.68
C GLY A 405 -8.69 8.88 -21.30
N LYS A 406 -7.86 7.84 -21.17
CA LYS A 406 -7.55 7.17 -19.89
C LYS A 406 -6.53 7.92 -19.03
N LEU A 407 -5.57 8.64 -19.65
CA LEU A 407 -4.49 9.34 -18.97
C LEU A 407 -5.05 10.56 -18.23
N ALA A 408 -4.89 10.58 -16.91
CA ALA A 408 -5.14 11.74 -16.09
C ALA A 408 -3.84 12.53 -15.93
N ASP A 409 -3.60 13.48 -16.82
CA ASP A 409 -2.34 14.24 -16.91
C ASP A 409 -2.12 15.22 -15.72
N CYS A 410 -0.89 15.71 -15.56
CA CYS A 410 -0.50 16.76 -14.63
C CYS A 410 -0.50 18.15 -15.31
N GLN A 411 -0.46 19.21 -14.49
CA GLN A 411 -0.39 20.59 -14.98
C GLN A 411 1.03 21.00 -15.38
N GLU A 412 2.01 20.44 -14.67
CA GLU A 412 3.43 20.63 -14.93
C GLU A 412 3.81 20.00 -16.26
N LYS A 413 4.66 20.71 -17.00
CA LYS A 413 5.11 20.32 -18.33
C LYS A 413 6.60 20.00 -18.36
N ASP A 414 7.35 20.42 -17.34
CA ASP A 414 8.74 20.02 -17.18
C ASP A 414 8.80 18.51 -16.84
N PRO A 415 9.39 17.68 -17.72
CA PRO A 415 9.52 16.25 -17.46
C PRO A 415 10.28 15.92 -16.18
N ALA A 416 11.22 16.77 -15.75
CA ALA A 416 12.02 16.54 -14.55
C ALA A 416 11.23 16.65 -13.25
N LEU A 417 10.17 17.47 -13.25
CA LEU A 417 9.29 17.66 -12.11
C LEU A 417 8.06 16.76 -12.19
N SER A 418 7.75 16.21 -13.36
CA SER A 418 6.54 15.46 -13.62
C SER A 418 6.70 13.95 -13.36
N GLU A 419 5.65 13.34 -12.81
CA GLU A 419 5.61 11.93 -12.43
C GLU A 419 4.45 11.22 -13.14
N LEU A 420 4.61 9.94 -13.47
CA LEU A 420 3.56 9.12 -14.06
C LEU A 420 3.36 7.86 -13.23
N PHE A 421 2.19 7.70 -12.62
CA PHE A 421 1.80 6.49 -11.91
C PHE A 421 1.08 5.53 -12.86
N LEU A 422 1.59 4.31 -12.97
CA LEU A 422 0.92 3.20 -13.65
C LEU A 422 0.20 2.36 -12.59
N VAL A 423 -1.14 2.40 -12.61
CA VAL A 423 -1.99 1.75 -11.59
C VAL A 423 -2.82 0.62 -12.18
N GLU A 424 -3.00 -0.45 -11.40
CA GLU A 424 -3.84 -1.59 -11.77
C GLU A 424 -5.35 -1.27 -11.62
N GLY A 425 -6.11 -1.56 -12.68
CA GLY A 425 -7.57 -1.52 -12.65
C GLY A 425 -8.21 -0.15 -12.92
N ASP A 426 -9.49 -0.19 -13.28
CA ASP A 426 -10.36 1.00 -13.38
C ASP A 426 -10.87 1.45 -11.99
N SER A 427 -10.44 0.78 -10.91
CA SER A 427 -11.00 0.82 -9.54
C SER A 427 -11.01 2.21 -8.88
N ALA A 428 -10.51 3.22 -9.59
CA ALA A 428 -10.54 4.61 -9.20
C ALA A 428 -11.55 5.48 -9.98
N GLY A 429 -12.41 4.90 -10.84
CA GLY A 429 -13.06 5.63 -11.94
C GLY A 429 -14.58 5.57 -12.05
N GLY A 430 -15.34 5.33 -10.98
CA GLY A 430 -16.80 5.28 -11.04
C GLY A 430 -17.46 6.66 -11.20
N CYS A 431 -18.54 6.79 -11.99
CA CYS A 431 -19.21 8.08 -12.27
C CYS A 431 -20.74 7.96 -12.44
N PHE A 432 -21.46 9.09 -12.41
CA PHE A 432 -22.93 9.17 -12.43
C PHE A 432 -23.52 9.70 -13.74
N SER A 433 -24.77 9.39 -14.06
CA SER A 433 -25.46 9.98 -15.21
C SER A 433 -25.61 11.51 -15.09
N ALA A 434 -25.72 12.20 -16.23
CA ALA A 434 -25.93 13.65 -16.29
C ALA A 434 -27.12 14.17 -15.46
N ASN A 435 -28.17 13.34 -15.35
CA ASN A 435 -29.45 13.68 -14.71
C ASN A 435 -29.50 13.31 -13.22
N THR A 436 -28.39 12.86 -12.64
CA THR A 436 -28.33 12.60 -11.20
C THR A 436 -28.38 13.91 -10.42
N PHE A 437 -29.31 14.00 -9.47
CA PHE A 437 -29.54 15.20 -8.66
C PHE A 437 -28.71 15.18 -7.37
N ILE A 438 -28.07 16.30 -7.05
CA ILE A 438 -27.34 16.51 -5.79
C ILE A 438 -28.12 17.45 -4.88
N ARG A 439 -28.17 17.12 -3.59
CA ARG A 439 -28.80 17.95 -2.56
C ARG A 439 -27.83 19.05 -2.12
N LEU A 440 -28.15 20.31 -2.38
CA LEU A 440 -27.32 21.46 -2.02
C LEU A 440 -27.73 22.12 -0.70
N ALA A 441 -26.78 22.83 -0.08
CA ALA A 441 -26.99 23.60 1.16
C ALA A 441 -27.91 24.83 0.96
N ASP A 442 -28.08 25.31 -0.27
CA ASP A 442 -29.01 26.41 -0.61
C ASP A 442 -30.49 25.96 -0.71
N GLY A 443 -30.77 24.69 -0.41
CA GLY A 443 -32.10 24.10 -0.45
C GLY A 443 -32.53 23.61 -1.82
N ARG A 444 -31.75 23.86 -2.89
CA ARG A 444 -32.02 23.34 -4.25
C ARG A 444 -31.54 21.89 -4.39
N SER A 445 -32.15 21.18 -5.33
CA SER A 445 -31.63 19.91 -5.85
C SER A 445 -31.44 20.09 -7.35
N ILE A 446 -30.20 20.09 -7.82
CA ILE A 446 -29.86 20.34 -9.22
C ILE A 446 -29.06 19.18 -9.81
N THR A 447 -29.10 19.03 -11.12
CA THR A 447 -28.41 17.93 -11.81
C THR A 447 -26.90 18.18 -11.85
N LEU A 448 -26.12 17.10 -11.95
CA LEU A 448 -24.67 17.19 -12.18
C LEU A 448 -24.32 18.06 -13.40
N LYS A 449 -25.10 17.93 -14.48
CA LYS A 449 -24.92 18.74 -15.69
C LYS A 449 -25.11 20.23 -15.43
N ASP A 450 -26.11 20.61 -14.63
CA ASP A 450 -26.37 22.01 -14.29
C ASP A 450 -25.30 22.58 -13.36
N ILE A 451 -24.76 21.78 -12.44
CA ILE A 451 -23.62 22.18 -11.58
C ILE A 451 -22.41 22.52 -12.45
N VAL A 452 -22.11 21.72 -13.48
CA VAL A 452 -21.01 22.01 -14.43
C VAL A 452 -21.22 23.35 -15.12
N LEU A 453 -22.46 23.66 -15.53
CA LEU A 453 -22.78 24.92 -16.21
C LEU A 453 -22.73 26.11 -15.25
N GLU A 454 -23.31 26.00 -14.05
CA GLU A 454 -23.31 27.06 -13.03
C GLU A 454 -21.87 27.34 -12.54
N GLN A 455 -21.01 26.32 -12.38
CA GLN A 455 -19.59 26.52 -12.01
C GLN A 455 -18.79 27.21 -13.12
N LYS A 456 -19.05 26.94 -14.41
CA LYS A 456 -18.42 27.68 -15.52
C LYS A 456 -18.76 29.17 -15.52
N MET A 457 -19.90 29.54 -14.92
CA MET A 457 -20.31 30.93 -14.73
C MET A 457 -19.74 31.55 -13.43
N GLY A 458 -18.89 30.82 -12.69
CA GLY A 458 -18.25 31.28 -11.46
C GLY A 458 -19.09 31.13 -10.20
N LYS A 459 -20.18 30.35 -10.23
CA LYS A 459 -21.05 30.13 -9.07
C LYS A 459 -20.52 29.00 -8.18
N GLU A 460 -20.53 29.21 -6.87
CA GLU A 460 -20.11 28.21 -5.88
C GLU A 460 -21.29 27.38 -5.37
N HIS A 461 -21.04 26.10 -5.08
CA HIS A 461 -22.02 25.15 -4.58
C HIS A 461 -21.48 24.39 -3.38
N PHE A 462 -22.36 24.05 -2.44
CA PHE A 462 -22.02 23.31 -1.23
C PHE A 462 -22.98 22.14 -1.04
N CYS A 463 -22.45 20.97 -0.68
CA CYS A 463 -23.21 19.73 -0.50
C CYS A 463 -23.05 19.17 0.91
N TYR A 464 -23.92 18.23 1.25
CA TYR A 464 -23.88 17.48 2.51
C TYR A 464 -22.89 16.32 2.44
N THR A 465 -22.11 16.12 3.50
CA THR A 465 -21.07 15.10 3.58
C THR A 465 -21.04 14.45 4.96
N ILE A 466 -20.47 13.24 5.08
CA ILE A 466 -20.15 12.59 6.35
C ILE A 466 -18.65 12.73 6.62
N ARG A 467 -18.27 13.28 7.78
CA ARG A 467 -16.86 13.45 8.18
C ARG A 467 -16.27 12.11 8.63
N HIS A 468 -14.94 12.02 8.73
CA HIS A 468 -14.23 10.81 9.18
C HIS A 468 -14.66 10.32 10.57
N ASP A 469 -15.15 11.25 11.39
CA ASP A 469 -15.64 10.93 12.71
C ASP A 469 -17.11 10.45 12.69
N GLY A 470 -17.76 10.32 11.52
CA GLY A 470 -19.15 9.88 11.36
C GLY A 470 -20.20 10.98 11.55
N THR A 471 -19.79 12.23 11.81
CA THR A 471 -20.73 13.36 11.92
C THR A 471 -21.07 13.97 10.56
N ILE A 472 -22.26 14.55 10.44
CA ILE A 472 -22.67 15.27 9.23
C ILE A 472 -22.01 16.65 9.11
N GLY A 473 -21.60 17.02 7.90
CA GLY A 473 -20.97 18.29 7.57
C GLY A 473 -21.44 18.88 6.23
N LEU A 474 -20.94 20.08 5.94
CA LEU A 474 -21.05 20.73 4.63
C LEU A 474 -19.66 20.87 4.02
N GLU A 475 -19.58 20.76 2.70
CA GLU A 475 -18.33 20.89 1.96
C GLU A 475 -18.54 21.54 0.59
N ARG A 476 -17.55 22.30 0.11
CA ARG A 476 -17.63 22.97 -1.18
C ARG A 476 -17.45 21.96 -2.32
N ILE A 477 -18.36 21.99 -3.28
CA ILE A 477 -18.23 21.25 -4.53
C ILE A 477 -17.22 21.96 -5.41
N ILE A 478 -16.20 21.24 -5.88
CA ILE A 478 -15.24 21.73 -6.87
C ILE A 478 -15.20 20.81 -8.10
N ASN A 479 -14.69 21.33 -9.22
CA ASN A 479 -14.36 20.55 -10.41
C ASN A 479 -15.48 19.66 -10.97
N ALA A 480 -16.73 20.13 -10.97
CA ALA A 480 -17.82 19.42 -11.63
C ALA A 480 -17.52 19.26 -13.13
N ARG A 481 -17.50 18.03 -13.64
CA ARG A 481 -17.18 17.76 -15.05
C ARG A 481 -17.76 16.45 -15.55
N MET A 482 -17.84 16.33 -16.87
CA MET A 482 -18.00 15.03 -17.53
C MET A 482 -16.68 14.26 -17.41
N THR A 483 -16.75 12.98 -17.05
CA THR A 483 -15.59 12.15 -16.73
C THR A 483 -15.35 11.03 -17.73
N LYS A 484 -16.40 10.42 -18.30
CA LYS A 484 -16.32 9.44 -19.38
C LYS A 484 -17.47 9.65 -20.37
N THR A 485 -17.20 9.50 -21.66
CA THR A 485 -18.23 9.44 -22.70
C THR A 485 -18.60 7.99 -22.98
N ASN A 486 -19.87 7.73 -23.28
CA ASN A 486 -20.35 6.41 -23.73
C ASN A 486 -20.01 5.24 -22.77
N ALA A 487 -20.17 5.45 -21.46
CA ALA A 487 -19.86 4.46 -20.43
C ALA A 487 -21.00 3.44 -20.23
N LYS A 488 -20.65 2.20 -19.89
CA LYS A 488 -21.63 1.20 -19.42
C LYS A 488 -22.16 1.63 -18.05
N VAL A 489 -23.47 1.63 -17.89
CA VAL A 489 -24.14 2.08 -16.66
C VAL A 489 -25.17 1.05 -16.20
N ILE A 490 -25.38 1.01 -14.90
CA ILE A 490 -26.45 0.28 -14.24
C ILE A 490 -27.45 1.27 -13.64
N LYS A 491 -28.70 0.86 -13.60
CA LYS A 491 -29.79 1.56 -12.94
C LYS A 491 -30.12 0.83 -11.64
N LEU A 492 -29.87 1.51 -10.53
CA LEU A 492 -30.23 1.08 -9.18
C LEU A 492 -31.60 1.64 -8.83
N THR A 493 -32.51 0.78 -8.39
CA THR A 493 -33.81 1.21 -7.84
C THR A 493 -33.80 1.04 -6.32
N LEU A 494 -34.02 2.13 -5.59
CA LEU A 494 -34.11 2.12 -4.13
C LEU A 494 -35.53 1.74 -3.68
N ASP A 495 -35.65 1.28 -2.43
CA ASP A 495 -36.93 0.91 -1.80
C ASP A 495 -37.94 2.07 -1.66
N ASN A 496 -37.48 3.32 -1.76
CA ASN A 496 -38.32 4.53 -1.81
C ASN A 496 -38.82 4.88 -3.23
N GLY A 497 -38.45 4.09 -4.25
CA GLY A 497 -38.83 4.29 -5.65
C GLY A 497 -37.93 5.24 -6.45
N GLU A 498 -36.93 5.87 -5.81
CA GLU A 498 -35.92 6.68 -6.50
C GLU A 498 -34.95 5.80 -7.31
N THR A 499 -34.49 6.30 -8.46
CA THR A 499 -33.58 5.58 -9.34
C THR A 499 -32.26 6.31 -9.51
N ILE A 500 -31.15 5.61 -9.35
CA ILE A 500 -29.79 6.14 -9.51
C ILE A 500 -29.13 5.42 -10.68
N ILE A 501 -28.61 6.17 -11.64
CA ILE A 501 -27.87 5.63 -12.79
C ILE A 501 -26.39 5.97 -12.63
N CYS A 502 -25.54 4.95 -12.50
CA CYS A 502 -24.11 5.09 -12.31
C CYS A 502 -23.34 3.96 -13.00
N THR A 503 -22.02 4.06 -13.06
CA THR A 503 -21.19 2.94 -13.51
C THR A 503 -21.22 1.78 -12.49
N PRO A 504 -21.05 0.52 -12.93
CA PRO A 504 -21.12 -0.67 -12.07
C PRO A 504 -20.14 -0.65 -10.88
N ASP A 505 -18.99 -0.03 -11.04
CA ASP A 505 -17.89 0.05 -10.08
C ASP A 505 -18.03 1.19 -9.04
N HIS A 506 -19.08 2.02 -9.10
CA HIS A 506 -19.17 3.20 -8.25
C HIS A 506 -19.46 2.85 -6.76
N PRO A 507 -18.73 3.38 -5.76
CA PRO A 507 -18.90 2.98 -4.36
C PRO A 507 -20.04 3.72 -3.65
N PHE A 508 -20.92 2.97 -2.99
CA PHE A 508 -21.98 3.47 -2.10
C PHE A 508 -21.60 3.28 -0.64
N MET A 509 -21.91 4.28 0.21
CA MET A 509 -21.65 4.20 1.64
C MET A 509 -22.72 3.36 2.35
N LEU A 510 -22.30 2.35 3.10
CA LEU A 510 -23.13 1.54 3.99
C LEU A 510 -23.33 2.25 5.35
N ARG A 511 -24.31 1.82 6.13
CA ARG A 511 -24.61 2.41 7.45
C ARG A 511 -23.47 2.36 8.48
N ASP A 512 -22.56 1.41 8.33
CA ASP A 512 -21.38 1.25 9.18
C ASP A 512 -20.20 2.15 8.74
N GLY A 513 -20.35 2.88 7.63
CA GLY A 513 -19.34 3.78 7.07
C GLY A 513 -18.43 3.15 6.02
N HIS A 514 -18.51 1.83 5.78
CA HIS A 514 -17.76 1.16 4.72
C HIS A 514 -18.38 1.41 3.33
N TYR A 515 -17.60 1.18 2.27
CA TYR A 515 -18.06 1.36 0.89
C TYR A 515 -18.21 0.02 0.17
N LYS A 516 -19.24 -0.08 -0.68
CA LYS A 516 -19.47 -1.25 -1.54
C LYS A 516 -19.81 -0.80 -2.96
N GLN A 517 -19.24 -1.47 -3.97
CA GLN A 517 -19.46 -1.13 -5.38
C GLN A 517 -20.91 -1.37 -5.80
N ALA A 518 -21.40 -0.53 -6.70
CA ALA A 518 -22.79 -0.51 -7.15
C ALA A 518 -23.29 -1.87 -7.69
N GLU A 519 -22.46 -2.61 -8.44
CA GLU A 519 -22.80 -3.94 -8.97
C GLU A 519 -22.80 -5.07 -7.94
N LEU A 520 -22.06 -4.88 -6.83
CA LEU A 520 -21.94 -5.85 -5.75
C LEU A 520 -22.98 -5.64 -4.65
N LEU A 521 -23.75 -4.55 -4.73
CA LEU A 521 -24.83 -4.28 -3.79
C LEU A 521 -25.96 -5.29 -3.96
N THR A 522 -26.54 -5.68 -2.83
CA THR A 522 -27.61 -6.67 -2.74
C THR A 522 -28.81 -6.07 -2.01
N SER A 523 -29.96 -6.76 -2.10
CA SER A 523 -31.17 -6.40 -1.35
C SER A 523 -31.03 -6.55 0.17
N GLU A 524 -29.89 -7.04 0.68
CA GLU A 524 -29.61 -7.13 2.11
C GLU A 524 -28.78 -5.95 2.65
N ASP A 525 -28.07 -5.24 1.77
CA ASP A 525 -27.19 -4.12 2.14
C ASP A 525 -28.01 -2.85 2.46
N SER A 526 -27.69 -2.19 3.59
CA SER A 526 -28.35 -0.95 4.00
C SER A 526 -27.45 0.26 3.79
N LEU A 527 -27.90 1.20 2.96
CA LEU A 527 -27.14 2.40 2.60
C LEU A 527 -27.25 3.50 3.68
N MET A 528 -26.21 4.34 3.78
CA MET A 528 -26.17 5.49 4.68
C MET A 528 -27.18 6.57 4.24
N PRO A 529 -28.17 6.96 5.07
CA PRO A 529 -29.24 7.87 4.66
C PRO A 529 -28.94 9.34 4.97
N LEU A 530 -29.49 10.24 4.15
CA LEU A 530 -29.63 11.68 4.43
C LEU A 530 -31.07 11.99 4.85
N TYR A 531 -31.26 12.49 6.08
CA TYR A 531 -32.57 12.98 6.54
C TYR A 531 -32.56 14.49 6.78
N CYS A 532 -33.44 15.22 6.10
CA CYS A 532 -33.66 16.66 6.29
C CYS A 532 -35.12 16.92 6.73
N LYS A 533 -35.34 17.94 7.58
CA LYS A 533 -36.66 18.44 7.95
C LYS A 533 -36.63 19.95 8.20
N LEU A 534 -37.80 20.59 8.30
CA LEU A 534 -37.90 21.96 8.78
C LEU A 534 -38.12 22.00 10.29
N SER A 535 -37.48 22.96 10.96
CA SER A 535 -37.59 23.18 12.40
C SER A 535 -39.01 23.64 12.77
N ASP A 536 -39.60 23.05 13.80
CA ASP A 536 -40.91 23.43 14.35
C ASP A 536 -40.78 23.77 15.84
N LYS A 537 -41.22 24.97 16.23
CA LYS A 537 -41.18 25.49 17.62
C LYS A 537 -42.04 24.69 18.60
N ASN A 538 -42.97 23.86 18.09
CA ASN A 538 -43.76 22.98 18.95
C ASN A 538 -42.97 21.75 19.42
N GLN A 539 -41.77 21.49 18.88
CA GLN A 539 -40.90 20.40 19.28
C GLN A 539 -39.99 20.81 20.45
N PRO A 540 -39.77 19.94 21.46
CA PRO A 540 -38.87 20.22 22.58
C PRO A 540 -37.45 20.53 22.07
N GLY A 541 -36.86 21.63 22.55
CA GLY A 541 -35.47 22.03 22.21
C GLY A 541 -35.31 22.90 20.96
N ILE A 542 -36.37 23.19 20.20
CA ILE A 542 -36.32 24.03 19.00
C ILE A 542 -36.87 25.43 19.29
N THR A 543 -36.03 26.46 19.22
CA THR A 543 -36.39 27.87 19.55
C THR A 543 -36.78 28.72 18.34
N ILE A 544 -36.48 28.26 17.12
CA ILE A 544 -36.71 28.95 15.84
C ILE A 544 -37.52 28.10 14.87
N ASN A 545 -38.38 28.72 14.04
CA ASN A 545 -39.31 28.02 13.12
C ASN A 545 -38.90 28.27 11.67
N GLY A 546 -39.07 27.27 10.80
CA GLY A 546 -38.86 27.38 9.36
C GLY A 546 -37.40 27.39 8.89
N TYR A 547 -36.45 26.94 9.72
CA TYR A 547 -35.07 26.69 9.32
C TYR A 547 -34.89 25.22 8.93
N GLU A 548 -34.02 24.95 7.96
CA GLU A 548 -33.66 23.58 7.61
C GLU A 548 -32.81 22.94 8.73
N MET A 549 -33.14 21.70 9.04
CA MET A 549 -32.41 20.83 9.95
C MET A 549 -32.04 19.53 9.25
N VAL A 550 -30.87 19.00 9.59
CA VAL A 550 -30.38 17.72 9.08
C VAL A 550 -30.08 16.77 10.25
N TRP A 551 -30.33 15.48 10.05
CA TRP A 551 -30.05 14.45 11.05
C TRP A 551 -28.57 14.10 11.04
N ASP A 552 -27.95 14.10 12.22
CA ASP A 552 -26.59 13.60 12.41
C ASP A 552 -26.64 12.12 12.83
N PRO A 553 -26.16 11.18 11.99
CA PRO A 553 -26.26 9.75 12.25
C PRO A 553 -25.42 9.30 13.45
N ARG A 554 -24.36 10.03 13.82
CA ARG A 554 -23.53 9.66 14.98
C ARG A 554 -24.08 10.15 16.30
N SER A 555 -24.48 11.41 16.38
CA SER A 555 -25.03 11.95 17.62
C SER A 555 -26.49 11.58 17.83
N GLU A 556 -27.20 11.11 16.79
CA GLU A 556 -28.65 10.87 16.80
C GLU A 556 -29.47 12.11 17.16
N HIS A 557 -29.04 13.28 16.70
CA HIS A 557 -29.73 14.55 16.93
C HIS A 557 -29.94 15.33 15.63
N TRP A 558 -30.93 16.23 15.66
CA TRP A 558 -31.19 17.16 14.56
C TRP A 558 -30.36 18.43 14.74
N LEU A 559 -29.54 18.76 13.74
CA LEU A 559 -28.71 19.96 13.69
C LEU A 559 -29.29 20.97 12.71
N PHE A 560 -29.15 22.26 12.99
CA PHE A 560 -29.56 23.31 12.04
C PHE A 560 -28.52 23.46 10.92
N THR A 561 -28.95 23.49 9.67
CA THR A 561 -28.04 23.56 8.52
C THR A 561 -27.18 24.84 8.52
N HIS A 562 -27.73 25.99 8.93
CA HIS A 562 -26.96 27.23 9.04
C HIS A 562 -25.87 27.19 10.12
N VAL A 563 -26.01 26.32 11.14
CA VAL A 563 -24.96 26.08 12.14
C VAL A 563 -23.84 25.24 11.53
N LEU A 564 -24.15 24.27 10.67
CA LEU A 564 -23.14 23.53 9.90
C LEU A 564 -22.38 24.46 8.95
N ALA A 565 -23.06 25.41 8.31
CA ALA A 565 -22.45 26.42 7.45
C ALA A 565 -21.53 27.38 8.24
N ASP A 566 -21.94 27.80 9.43
CA ASP A 566 -21.10 28.58 10.35
C ASP A 566 -19.85 27.80 10.79
N TRP A 567 -20.00 26.53 11.14
CA TRP A 567 -18.87 25.66 11.50
C TRP A 567 -17.90 25.48 10.33
N TYR A 568 -18.40 25.34 9.10
CA TYR A 568 -17.58 25.27 7.90
C TYR A 568 -16.75 26.55 7.71
N ASN A 569 -17.37 27.73 7.77
CA ASN A 569 -16.66 29.01 7.60
C ASN A 569 -15.58 29.23 8.66
N ARG A 570 -15.86 28.88 9.92
CA ARG A 570 -14.88 28.97 11.01
C ARG A 570 -13.71 28.02 10.80
N TRP A 571 -13.99 26.81 10.33
CA TRP A 571 -12.96 25.82 10.05
C TRP A 571 -12.08 26.24 8.85
N GLN A 572 -12.66 26.90 7.84
CA GLN A 572 -11.92 27.46 6.70
C GLN A 572 -11.25 28.82 7.00
N GLY A 573 -11.32 29.32 8.24
CA GLY A 573 -10.68 30.58 8.66
C GLY A 573 -11.29 31.83 8.02
N VAL A 574 -12.54 31.77 7.55
CA VAL A 574 -13.24 32.94 6.96
C VAL A 574 -13.51 34.01 8.02
N TYR A 575 -13.82 33.57 9.24
CA TYR A 575 -13.99 34.40 10.43
C TYR A 575 -13.81 33.55 11.70
N GLU A 576 -13.47 34.17 12.82
CA GLU A 576 -13.33 33.56 14.13
C GLU A 576 -14.63 33.65 14.96
N GLN A 577 -14.70 32.87 16.06
CA GLN A 577 -15.86 32.94 16.96
C GLN A 577 -15.97 34.29 17.66
N THR A 578 -14.85 35.00 17.82
CA THR A 578 -14.74 36.33 18.44
C THR A 578 -15.25 37.46 17.55
N ASP A 579 -15.42 37.24 16.24
CA ASP A 579 -15.85 38.27 15.29
C ASP A 579 -17.35 38.60 15.39
N GLY A 580 -18.12 37.78 16.11
CA GLY A 580 -19.53 38.04 16.35
C GLY A 580 -20.28 36.90 17.02
N GLU A 581 -21.24 37.23 17.87
CA GLU A 581 -22.05 36.25 18.61
C GLU A 581 -23.25 35.73 17.80
N HIS A 582 -23.64 36.41 16.73
CA HIS A 582 -24.81 36.07 15.92
C HIS A 582 -24.44 35.64 14.49
N CYS A 583 -24.92 34.46 14.10
CA CYS A 583 -24.90 33.97 12.71
C CYS A 583 -26.11 34.55 11.95
N HIS A 584 -25.87 35.16 10.79
CA HIS A 584 -26.88 35.86 9.99
C HIS A 584 -26.77 35.51 8.51
N HIS A 585 -27.92 35.29 7.86
CA HIS A 585 -28.04 35.11 6.41
C HIS A 585 -27.95 36.46 5.70
N VAL A 586 -26.95 36.68 4.85
CA VAL A 586 -26.71 37.95 4.14
C VAL A 586 -27.92 38.34 3.27
N ASP A 587 -28.55 37.36 2.62
CA ASP A 587 -29.74 37.53 1.76
C ASP A 587 -31.09 37.48 2.50
N PHE A 588 -31.09 37.35 3.83
CA PHE A 588 -32.29 37.17 4.67
C PHE A 588 -33.14 35.92 4.35
N ASN A 589 -32.64 34.98 3.53
CA ASN A 589 -33.32 33.73 3.20
C ASN A 589 -32.84 32.57 4.09
N LYS A 590 -33.73 32.12 4.97
CA LYS A 590 -33.48 31.07 5.99
C LYS A 590 -33.18 29.67 5.43
N LEU A 591 -33.49 29.44 4.15
CA LEU A 591 -33.25 28.18 3.47
C LEU A 591 -31.95 28.18 2.66
N ASN A 592 -31.37 29.36 2.40
CA ASN A 592 -30.11 29.48 1.69
C ASN A 592 -28.94 29.35 2.68
N ASN A 593 -28.59 28.12 3.04
CA ASN A 593 -27.53 27.84 4.00
C ASN A 593 -26.16 27.65 3.32
N ASN A 594 -25.95 28.24 2.13
CA ASN A 594 -24.61 28.31 1.56
C ASN A 594 -23.68 29.05 2.54
N PRO A 595 -22.49 28.51 2.85
CA PRO A 595 -21.53 29.18 3.72
C PRO A 595 -21.18 30.60 3.26
N THR A 596 -21.16 30.89 1.96
CA THR A 596 -20.96 32.25 1.41
C THR A 596 -22.09 33.23 1.74
N ASN A 597 -23.28 32.73 2.13
CA ASN A 597 -24.42 33.53 2.55
C ASN A 597 -24.50 33.69 4.07
N ILE A 598 -23.54 33.16 4.83
CA ILE A 598 -23.53 33.22 6.29
C ILE A 598 -22.40 34.14 6.76
N GLN A 599 -22.75 35.09 7.64
CA GLN A 599 -21.79 35.98 8.29
C GLN A 599 -22.01 36.02 9.80
N ARG A 600 -20.94 36.31 10.55
CA ARG A 600 -21.02 36.63 11.97
C ARG A 600 -21.02 38.14 12.18
N LEU A 601 -21.92 38.60 13.04
CA LEU A 601 -22.04 40.00 13.42
C LEU A 601 -22.02 40.12 14.94
N SER A 602 -21.47 41.21 15.45
CA SER A 602 -21.69 41.60 16.84
C SER A 602 -23.18 41.86 17.09
N VAL A 603 -23.60 41.80 18.35
CA VAL A 603 -24.97 42.11 18.74
C VAL A 603 -25.39 43.50 18.25
N GLU A 604 -24.49 44.47 18.32
CA GLU A 604 -24.75 45.86 17.94
C GLU A 604 -24.90 46.04 16.43
N GLU A 605 -24.01 45.44 15.64
CA GLU A 605 -24.05 45.48 14.16
C GLU A 605 -25.22 44.71 13.60
N HIS A 606 -25.51 43.52 14.16
CA HIS A 606 -26.69 42.74 13.80
C HIS A 606 -27.97 43.55 14.03
N LEU A 607 -28.10 44.18 15.21
CA LEU A 607 -29.25 45.06 15.53
C LEU A 607 -29.26 46.36 14.72
N ALA A 608 -28.11 46.87 14.29
CA ALA A 608 -28.00 48.03 13.41
C ALA A 608 -28.46 47.68 11.99
N LEU A 609 -28.05 46.52 11.46
CA LEU A 609 -28.45 46.00 10.15
C LEU A 609 -29.97 45.82 10.07
N HIS A 610 -30.57 45.17 11.09
CA HIS A 610 -32.03 45.04 11.20
C HIS A 610 -32.73 46.39 11.39
N ARG A 611 -32.05 47.40 11.96
CA ARG A 611 -32.55 48.78 12.04
C ARG A 611 -32.56 49.49 10.68
N THR A 612 -31.51 49.36 9.87
CA THR A 612 -31.46 49.94 8.52
C THR A 612 -32.47 49.33 7.55
N HIS A 613 -32.80 48.04 7.73
CA HIS A 613 -33.80 47.34 6.91
C HIS A 613 -35.22 47.37 7.52
N LEU A 614 -35.50 48.27 8.48
CA LEU A 614 -36.79 48.35 9.17
C LEU A 614 -37.97 48.49 8.19
N GLU A 615 -37.85 49.30 7.14
CA GLU A 615 -38.92 49.52 6.14
C GLU A 615 -39.27 48.25 5.35
N HIS A 616 -38.30 47.35 5.15
CA HIS A 616 -38.47 46.06 4.45
C HIS A 616 -38.74 44.88 5.38
N THR A 617 -38.69 45.09 6.70
CA THR A 617 -38.92 44.05 7.71
C THR A 617 -40.05 44.45 8.66
N ILE A 618 -39.77 45.17 9.74
CA ILE A 618 -40.71 45.41 10.85
C ILE A 618 -41.75 46.51 10.52
N HIS A 619 -41.37 47.49 9.70
CA HIS A 619 -42.22 48.59 9.21
C HIS A 619 -42.83 48.32 7.83
N ALA A 620 -42.62 47.12 7.28
CA ALA A 620 -43.34 46.71 6.07
C ALA A 620 -44.86 46.77 6.35
N PRO A 621 -45.68 47.27 5.41
CA PRO A 621 -47.12 47.49 5.63
C PRO A 621 -47.85 46.25 6.14
N GLU A 622 -47.44 45.06 5.65
CA GLU A 622 -48.00 43.77 6.05
C GLU A 622 -47.62 43.34 7.47
N ILE A 623 -46.41 43.67 7.93
CA ILE A 623 -45.91 43.33 9.26
C ILE A 623 -46.51 44.27 10.30
N ILE A 624 -46.67 45.57 9.99
CA ILE A 624 -47.40 46.52 10.84
C ILE A 624 -48.84 46.03 11.06
N ASP A 625 -49.50 45.55 10.00
CA ASP A 625 -50.87 45.05 10.11
C ASP A 625 -50.95 43.70 10.87
N LYS A 626 -49.94 42.83 10.72
CA LYS A 626 -49.76 41.63 11.56
C LYS A 626 -49.50 41.98 13.03
N CYS A 627 -48.63 42.95 13.33
CA CYS A 627 -48.36 43.40 14.70
C CYS A 627 -49.59 44.04 15.35
N ARG A 628 -50.39 44.77 14.58
CA ARG A 628 -51.69 45.30 15.04
C ARG A 628 -52.65 44.17 15.40
N LYS A 629 -52.75 43.14 14.55
CA LYS A 629 -53.55 41.93 14.80
C LYS A 629 -53.03 41.10 15.98
N ILE A 630 -51.70 40.98 16.15
CA ILE A 630 -51.06 40.29 17.28
C ILE A 630 -51.29 41.06 18.59
N ARG A 631 -51.22 42.39 18.61
CA ARG A 631 -51.53 43.19 19.82
C ARG A 631 -53.00 43.07 20.26
N GLN A 632 -53.88 42.68 19.34
CA GLN A 632 -55.27 42.36 19.63
C GLN A 632 -55.50 40.87 19.93
N SER A 633 -54.48 40.03 19.81
CA SER A 633 -54.56 38.58 20.00
C SER A 633 -54.49 38.20 21.48
N ASP A 634 -55.16 37.10 21.84
CA ASP A 634 -55.23 36.60 23.21
C ASP A 634 -53.87 36.17 23.77
N GLU A 635 -52.93 35.83 22.89
CA GLU A 635 -51.56 35.47 23.23
C GLU A 635 -50.74 36.67 23.70
N PHE A 636 -50.87 37.81 23.02
CA PHE A 636 -50.22 39.05 23.47
C PHE A 636 -50.82 39.55 24.78
N ARG A 637 -52.14 39.42 24.96
CA ARG A 637 -52.79 39.69 26.26
C ARG A 637 -52.26 38.76 27.36
N ARG A 638 -52.05 37.48 27.07
CA ARG A 638 -51.43 36.52 28.00
C ARG A 638 -49.99 36.85 28.33
N PHE A 639 -49.19 37.26 27.34
CA PHE A 639 -47.80 37.66 27.54
C PHE A 639 -47.69 38.94 28.37
N MET A 640 -48.51 39.95 28.09
CA MET A 640 -48.61 41.15 28.93
C MET A 640 -49.09 40.79 30.35
N SER A 641 -50.05 39.86 30.49
CA SER A 641 -50.46 39.32 31.80
C SER A 641 -49.31 38.64 32.54
N ALA A 642 -48.42 37.92 31.85
CA ALA A 642 -47.24 37.30 32.45
C ALA A 642 -46.18 38.33 32.84
N ARG A 643 -45.93 39.36 32.02
CA ARG A 643 -45.03 40.47 32.34
C ARG A 643 -45.52 41.31 33.53
N MET A 644 -46.83 41.51 33.64
CA MET A 644 -47.47 42.13 34.81
C MET A 644 -47.31 41.30 36.09
N ARG A 645 -47.07 39.98 35.99
CA ARG A 645 -46.78 39.10 37.12
C ARG A 645 -45.30 39.06 37.53
N GLN A 646 -44.39 39.61 36.72
CA GLN A 646 -42.98 39.70 37.07
C GLN A 646 -42.77 40.58 38.31
N PRO A 647 -41.84 40.26 39.21
CA PRO A 647 -41.74 40.88 40.53
C PRO A 647 -41.63 42.41 40.51
N GLU A 648 -40.84 42.96 39.59
CA GLU A 648 -40.58 44.40 39.45
C GLU A 648 -41.82 45.15 38.92
N THR A 649 -42.39 44.67 37.80
CA THR A 649 -43.62 45.22 37.22
C THR A 649 -44.80 45.08 38.18
N ARG A 650 -44.89 43.96 38.90
CA ARG A 650 -45.91 43.69 39.91
C ARG A 650 -45.79 44.62 41.11
N LYS A 651 -44.58 45.05 41.47
CA LYS A 651 -44.33 46.03 42.53
C LYS A 651 -44.88 47.41 42.12
N ILE A 652 -44.55 47.85 40.91
CA ILE A 652 -45.04 49.10 40.31
C ILE A 652 -46.58 49.10 40.20
N LEU A 653 -47.16 48.01 39.67
CA LEU A 653 -48.61 47.86 39.52
C LEU A 653 -49.32 47.70 40.87
N SER A 654 -48.68 47.06 41.86
CA SER A 654 -49.24 46.92 43.21
C SER A 654 -49.26 48.24 43.97
N GLU A 655 -48.26 49.11 43.79
CA GLU A 655 -48.24 50.44 44.40
C GLU A 655 -49.36 51.32 43.82
N GLN A 656 -49.54 51.27 42.50
CA GLN A 656 -50.63 51.96 41.81
C GLN A 656 -52.02 51.40 42.18
N ALA A 657 -52.17 50.08 42.27
CA ALA A 657 -53.42 49.44 42.68
C ALA A 657 -53.78 49.75 44.14
N LYS A 658 -52.81 49.76 45.06
CA LYS A 658 -53.04 50.14 46.47
C LYS A 658 -53.54 51.57 46.61
N ALA A 659 -52.99 52.51 45.82
CA ALA A 659 -53.47 53.88 45.77
C ALA A 659 -54.92 53.99 45.25
N GLN A 660 -55.32 53.11 44.32
CA GLN A 660 -56.64 53.10 43.71
C GLN A 660 -57.71 52.41 44.57
N TRP A 661 -57.35 51.34 45.30
CA TRP A 661 -58.24 50.61 46.22
C TRP A 661 -58.46 51.31 47.58
N ALA A 662 -57.67 52.34 47.89
CA ALA A 662 -57.91 53.24 49.00
C ALA A 662 -59.12 54.18 48.77
N ASN A 663 -59.64 54.25 47.53
CA ASN A 663 -60.87 54.96 47.23
C ASN A 663 -62.09 54.07 47.50
N ASP A 664 -62.86 54.39 48.54
CA ASP A 664 -64.01 53.59 48.98
C ASP A 664 -65.12 53.49 47.92
N ALA A 665 -65.29 54.51 47.06
CA ALA A 665 -66.27 54.48 45.98
C ALA A 665 -65.87 53.45 44.89
N TYR A 666 -64.57 53.31 44.61
CA TYR A 666 -64.07 52.31 43.68
C TYR A 666 -64.20 50.89 44.24
N LYS A 667 -63.99 50.72 45.55
CA LYS A 667 -64.10 49.44 46.24
C LYS A 667 -65.53 48.88 46.23
N ALA A 668 -66.53 49.74 46.48
CA ALA A 668 -67.94 49.36 46.43
C ALA A 668 -68.37 48.94 45.02
N TYR A 669 -67.92 49.68 44.00
CA TYR A 669 -68.22 49.41 42.59
C TYR A 669 -67.67 48.04 42.13
N MET A 670 -66.43 47.71 42.47
CA MET A 670 -65.81 46.45 42.06
C MET A 670 -66.46 45.21 42.70
N LEU A 671 -66.92 45.32 43.94
CA LEU A 671 -67.61 44.24 44.65
C LEU A 671 -68.95 43.90 43.99
N GLN A 672 -69.69 44.91 43.55
CA GLN A 672 -70.94 44.73 42.82
C GLN A 672 -70.68 44.08 41.45
N LYS A 673 -69.69 44.58 40.70
CA LYS A 673 -69.35 44.04 39.38
C LYS A 673 -68.86 42.60 39.42
N TRP A 674 -68.15 42.20 40.48
CA TRP A 674 -67.71 40.81 40.62
C TRP A 674 -68.86 39.85 40.89
N ARG A 675 -69.84 40.22 41.73
CA ARG A 675 -71.03 39.38 41.95
C ARG A 675 -71.87 39.24 40.69
N GLU A 676 -72.04 40.33 39.95
CA GLU A 676 -72.73 40.31 38.65
C GLU A 676 -72.01 39.34 37.69
N PHE A 677 -70.68 39.45 37.57
CA PHE A 677 -69.87 38.59 36.71
C PHE A 677 -69.91 37.10 37.11
N TYR A 678 -69.82 36.79 38.40
CA TYR A 678 -69.82 35.40 38.88
C TYR A 678 -71.16 34.69 38.61
N ASN A 679 -72.27 35.42 38.78
CA ASN A 679 -73.59 34.87 38.55
C ASN A 679 -73.93 34.78 37.05
N SER A 680 -73.45 35.72 36.24
CA SER A 680 -73.73 35.76 34.80
C SER A 680 -72.82 34.87 33.97
N ASN A 681 -71.60 34.55 34.43
CA ASN A 681 -70.62 33.81 33.65
C ASN A 681 -70.59 32.33 34.04
N GLU A 682 -71.46 31.55 33.39
CA GLU A 682 -71.58 30.10 33.59
C GLU A 682 -70.29 29.34 33.25
N GLU A 683 -69.56 29.80 32.23
CA GLU A 683 -68.30 29.21 31.79
C GLU A 683 -67.20 29.35 32.85
N TYR A 684 -67.12 30.51 33.52
CA TYR A 684 -66.20 30.72 34.65
C TYR A 684 -66.56 29.83 35.84
N ARG A 685 -67.85 29.64 36.15
CA ARG A 685 -68.30 28.70 37.18
C ARG A 685 -67.95 27.25 36.81
N LEU A 686 -67.99 26.89 35.52
CA LEU A 686 -67.55 25.58 35.03
C LEU A 686 -66.03 25.39 35.17
N GLN A 687 -65.23 26.35 34.74
CA GLN A 687 -63.77 26.28 34.86
C GLN A 687 -63.30 26.22 36.32
N ASN A 688 -63.94 26.96 37.22
CA ASN A 688 -63.63 26.90 38.64
C ASN A 688 -63.98 25.51 39.21
N ARG A 689 -65.07 24.90 38.73
CA ARG A 689 -65.45 23.51 39.03
C ARG A 689 -64.41 22.52 38.51
N GLU A 690 -63.91 22.69 37.30
CA GLU A 690 -62.86 21.84 36.71
C GLU A 690 -61.51 21.98 37.42
N GLN A 691 -61.16 23.19 37.89
CA GLN A 691 -59.97 23.39 38.71
C GLN A 691 -60.09 22.72 40.07
N LEU A 692 -61.27 22.82 40.70
CA LEU A 692 -61.59 22.04 41.90
C LEU A 692 -61.51 20.53 41.65
N ASP A 693 -62.01 20.06 40.50
CA ASP A 693 -61.96 18.66 40.10
C ASP A 693 -60.51 18.18 39.87
N LYS A 694 -59.67 19.02 39.26
CA LYS A 694 -58.24 18.75 39.07
C LYS A 694 -57.48 18.71 40.40
N ALA A 695 -57.75 19.65 41.29
CA ALA A 695 -57.17 19.67 42.63
C ALA A 695 -57.61 18.44 43.45
N GLN A 696 -58.87 17.99 43.29
CA GLN A 696 -59.34 16.73 43.87
C GLN A 696 -58.61 15.52 43.27
N ARG A 697 -58.39 15.46 41.96
CA ARG A 697 -57.63 14.37 41.32
C ARG A 697 -56.18 14.30 41.79
N GLU A 698 -55.52 15.45 41.96
CA GLU A 698 -54.17 15.51 42.54
C GLU A 698 -54.18 15.07 44.00
N TYR A 699 -55.15 15.54 44.80
CA TYR A 699 -55.31 15.13 46.20
C TYR A 699 -55.54 13.61 46.34
N TRP A 700 -56.41 13.03 45.50
CA TRP A 700 -56.67 11.59 45.44
C TRP A 700 -55.58 10.80 44.69
N GLY A 701 -54.64 11.48 44.05
CA GLY A 701 -53.47 10.91 43.37
C GLY A 701 -52.43 10.38 44.35
N TYR A 702 -52.39 10.90 45.58
CA TYR A 702 -51.52 10.42 46.65
C TYR A 702 -52.10 9.18 47.33
N GLU A 703 -51.28 8.13 47.44
CA GLU A 703 -51.69 6.84 47.99
C GLU A 703 -52.09 6.92 49.46
N ALA A 704 -51.40 7.74 50.26
CA ALA A 704 -51.72 7.98 51.66
C ALA A 704 -53.15 8.54 51.86
N ASN A 705 -53.59 9.44 50.99
CA ASN A 705 -54.93 10.03 51.07
C ASN A 705 -56.02 9.00 50.69
N ARG A 706 -55.74 8.13 49.71
CA ARG A 706 -56.64 7.04 49.34
C ARG A 706 -56.74 5.99 50.44
N GLN A 707 -55.64 5.66 51.12
CA GLN A 707 -55.64 4.70 52.24
C GLN A 707 -56.42 5.26 53.44
N ALA A 708 -56.19 6.52 53.81
CA ALA A 708 -56.91 7.18 54.91
C ALA A 708 -58.42 7.36 54.65
N GLN A 709 -58.83 7.48 53.38
CA GLN A 709 -60.24 7.50 52.99
C GLN A 709 -60.83 6.09 52.93
N ALA A 710 -60.08 5.10 52.44
CA ALA A 710 -60.50 3.71 52.41
C ALA A 710 -60.78 3.18 53.82
N GLU A 711 -59.95 3.51 54.82
CA GLU A 711 -60.22 3.18 56.22
C GLU A 711 -61.49 3.84 56.76
N ARG A 712 -61.71 5.13 56.47
CA ARG A 712 -62.94 5.83 56.87
C ARG A 712 -64.20 5.19 56.27
N VAL A 713 -64.16 4.82 55.00
CA VAL A 713 -65.27 4.16 54.31
C VAL A 713 -65.48 2.74 54.84
N ARG A 714 -64.40 2.02 55.16
CA ARG A 714 -64.47 0.66 55.72
C ARG A 714 -65.09 0.67 57.12
N ASN A 715 -64.74 1.66 57.95
CA ASN A 715 -65.35 1.86 59.27
C ASN A 715 -66.83 2.28 59.14
N HIS A 716 -67.15 3.20 58.21
CA HIS A 716 -68.54 3.65 58.00
C HIS A 716 -69.51 2.54 57.62
N PHE A 717 -69.11 1.61 56.73
CA PHE A 717 -69.94 0.47 56.33
C PHE A 717 -69.93 -0.68 57.34
N ALA A 718 -68.91 -0.78 58.20
CA ALA A 718 -68.94 -1.68 59.35
C ALA A 718 -69.97 -1.19 60.39
N ASP A 719 -70.07 0.13 60.56
CA ASP A 719 -71.00 0.76 61.51
C ASP A 719 -72.43 0.92 60.94
N ASN A 720 -72.63 0.81 59.61
CA ASN A 720 -73.94 0.98 58.95
C ASN A 720 -74.18 -0.06 57.83
N PRO A 721 -74.57 -1.31 58.17
CA PRO A 721 -74.70 -2.40 57.20
C PRO A 721 -75.82 -2.20 56.17
N GLU A 722 -76.91 -1.53 56.56
CA GLU A 722 -78.11 -1.34 55.73
C GLU A 722 -77.85 -0.49 54.48
N ALA A 723 -76.88 0.43 54.53
CA ALA A 723 -76.50 1.27 53.40
C ALA A 723 -75.94 0.46 52.22
N ARG A 724 -75.35 -0.71 52.50
CA ARG A 724 -74.73 -1.57 51.48
C ARG A 724 -75.78 -2.30 50.64
N GLU A 725 -76.89 -2.69 51.27
CA GLU A 725 -78.01 -3.36 50.60
C GLU A 725 -78.73 -2.40 49.64
N ILE A 726 -78.96 -1.17 50.08
CA ILE A 726 -79.67 -0.12 49.31
C ILE A 726 -78.89 0.27 48.04
N LEU A 727 -77.58 0.42 48.14
CA LEU A 727 -76.73 0.79 47.00
C LEU A 727 -76.64 -0.32 45.95
N SER A 728 -76.64 -1.58 46.39
CA SER A 728 -76.69 -2.75 45.49
C SER A 728 -77.98 -2.79 44.67
N GLN A 729 -79.12 -2.47 45.29
CA GLN A 729 -80.41 -2.44 44.60
C GLN A 729 -80.53 -1.27 43.59
N SER A 730 -79.99 -0.10 43.91
CA SER A 730 -79.96 1.04 42.98
C SER A 730 -79.06 0.79 41.76
N ALA A 731 -77.92 0.12 41.93
CA ALA A 731 -77.03 -0.22 40.83
C ALA A 731 -77.68 -1.18 39.81
N LYS A 732 -78.46 -2.16 40.30
CA LYS A 732 -79.22 -3.08 39.43
C LYS A 732 -80.32 -2.38 38.64
N LYS A 733 -80.99 -1.37 39.22
CA LYS A 733 -82.01 -0.56 38.54
C LYS A 733 -81.42 0.32 37.42
N GLN A 734 -80.24 0.92 37.62
CA GLN A 734 -79.60 1.77 36.62
C GLN A 734 -79.09 1.01 35.38
N TRP A 735 -78.78 -0.28 35.49
CA TRP A 735 -78.29 -1.09 34.37
C TRP A 735 -79.39 -1.60 33.44
N GLN A 736 -80.66 -1.45 33.85
CA GLN A 736 -81.83 -1.81 33.05
C GLN A 736 -82.55 -0.58 32.47
N ASP A 737 -82.01 0.62 32.69
CA ASP A 737 -82.58 1.88 32.23
C ASP A 737 -82.28 2.07 30.73
N GLU A 738 -83.31 1.98 29.90
CA GLU A 738 -83.18 2.05 28.44
C GLU A 738 -82.65 3.40 27.97
N ASP A 739 -83.06 4.51 28.58
CA ASP A 739 -82.66 5.85 28.18
C ASP A 739 -81.15 6.06 28.37
N LEU A 740 -80.59 5.46 29.42
CA LEU A 740 -79.15 5.50 29.69
C LEU A 740 -78.35 4.68 28.66
N LEU A 741 -78.94 3.59 28.14
CA LEU A 741 -78.34 2.78 27.08
C LEU A 741 -78.41 3.49 25.72
N THR A 742 -79.52 4.18 25.41
CA THR A 742 -79.65 5.00 24.19
C THR A 742 -78.68 6.17 24.19
N TRP A 743 -78.58 6.89 25.32
CA TRP A 743 -77.63 7.99 25.46
C TRP A 743 -76.17 7.55 25.29
N ARG A 744 -75.79 6.40 25.86
CA ARG A 744 -74.44 5.82 25.68
C ARG A 744 -74.17 5.44 24.23
N ARG A 745 -75.16 4.92 23.51
CA ARG A 745 -75.06 4.62 22.07
C ARG A 745 -74.85 5.88 21.24
N GLU A 746 -75.63 6.93 21.50
CA GLU A 746 -75.54 8.19 20.74
C GLU A 746 -74.26 8.97 21.02
N LYS A 747 -73.82 9.06 22.28
CA LYS A 747 -72.55 9.72 22.62
C LYS A 747 -71.33 9.00 22.06
N THR A 748 -71.36 7.67 22.04
CA THR A 748 -70.31 6.88 21.38
C THR A 748 -70.31 7.16 19.88
N ARG A 749 -71.47 7.22 19.22
CA ARG A 749 -71.57 7.51 17.77
C ARG A 749 -71.06 8.92 17.40
N GLN A 750 -71.29 9.93 18.25
CA GLN A 750 -70.82 11.30 18.05
C GLN A 750 -69.29 11.47 18.16
N GLN A 751 -68.58 10.59 18.89
CA GLN A 751 -67.11 10.63 19.02
C GLN A 751 -66.37 10.02 17.82
N TRP A 752 -67.07 9.31 16.93
CA TRP A 752 -66.46 8.64 15.77
C TRP A 752 -66.53 9.50 14.50
N THR A 753 -65.77 10.61 14.48
CA THR A 753 -65.60 11.46 13.29
C THR A 753 -64.66 10.82 12.26
N PRO A 754 -64.73 11.19 10.96
CA PRO A 754 -63.80 10.71 9.93
C PRO A 754 -62.32 10.98 10.26
N GLU A 755 -62.04 12.14 10.86
CA GLU A 755 -60.71 12.51 11.36
C GLU A 755 -60.25 11.66 12.55
N PHE A 756 -61.14 11.36 13.50
CA PHE A 756 -60.82 10.48 14.62
C PHE A 756 -60.60 9.04 14.15
N ARG A 757 -61.37 8.58 13.15
CA ARG A 757 -61.14 7.29 12.46
C ARG A 757 -59.79 7.28 11.74
N ALA A 758 -59.42 8.35 11.06
CA ALA A 758 -58.13 8.48 10.40
C ALA A 758 -56.97 8.48 11.42
N LYS A 759 -57.01 9.34 12.45
CA LYS A 759 -55.98 9.39 13.51
C LYS A 759 -55.84 8.06 14.25
N ARG A 760 -56.95 7.39 14.56
CA ARG A 760 -56.94 6.11 15.27
C ARG A 760 -56.45 4.97 14.36
N ARG A 761 -56.77 5.00 13.07
CA ARG A 761 -56.24 4.06 12.06
C ARG A 761 -54.73 4.24 11.86
N THR A 762 -54.22 5.48 11.82
CA THR A 762 -52.78 5.77 11.74
C THR A 762 -52.04 5.32 13.01
N ALA A 763 -52.60 5.57 14.19
CA ALA A 763 -52.02 5.13 15.47
C ALA A 763 -52.02 3.60 15.61
N LEU A 764 -53.10 2.93 15.19
CA LEU A 764 -53.17 1.47 15.14
C LEU A 764 -52.20 0.89 14.09
N HIS A 765 -52.05 1.53 12.93
CA HIS A 765 -51.06 1.14 11.91
C HIS A 765 -49.63 1.24 12.47
N GLN A 766 -49.24 2.35 13.08
CA GLN A 766 -47.91 2.50 13.68
C GLN A 766 -47.60 1.48 14.78
N THR A 767 -48.60 1.09 15.57
CA THR A 767 -48.40 0.21 16.73
C THR A 767 -48.45 -1.28 16.36
N TYR A 768 -49.42 -1.70 15.55
CA TYR A 768 -49.66 -3.11 15.25
C TYR A 768 -48.93 -3.57 13.98
N TYR A 769 -48.87 -2.75 12.92
CA TYR A 769 -48.23 -3.16 11.66
C TYR A 769 -46.71 -3.29 11.81
N ARG A 770 -46.05 -2.27 12.37
CA ARG A 770 -44.57 -2.26 12.53
C ARG A 770 -44.06 -3.33 13.49
N LYS A 771 -44.74 -3.55 14.63
CA LYS A 771 -44.36 -4.60 15.57
C LYS A 771 -44.58 -5.99 14.99
N THR A 772 -45.71 -6.20 14.30
CA THR A 772 -46.03 -7.51 13.69
C THR A 772 -45.06 -7.82 12.54
N ILE A 773 -44.79 -6.89 11.63
CA ILE A 773 -43.89 -7.13 10.49
C ILE A 773 -42.43 -7.36 10.92
N ALA A 774 -41.94 -6.63 11.93
CA ALA A 774 -40.60 -6.80 12.48
C ALA A 774 -40.45 -8.13 13.24
N ALA A 775 -41.45 -8.53 14.03
CA ALA A 775 -41.45 -9.80 14.74
C ALA A 775 -41.58 -11.00 13.79
N MET A 776 -42.29 -10.88 12.67
CA MET A 776 -42.35 -11.97 11.68
C MET A 776 -41.03 -12.12 10.92
N LYS A 777 -40.34 -11.01 10.57
CA LYS A 777 -39.03 -11.06 9.89
C LYS A 777 -37.94 -11.70 10.75
N SER A 778 -37.97 -11.56 12.08
CA SER A 778 -36.98 -12.22 12.95
C SER A 778 -37.07 -13.75 12.89
N PHE A 779 -38.28 -14.32 12.80
CA PHE A 779 -38.45 -15.77 12.64
C PHE A 779 -38.05 -16.26 11.24
N VAL A 780 -38.23 -15.44 10.20
CA VAL A 780 -37.76 -15.75 8.83
C VAL A 780 -36.24 -15.84 8.75
N MET A 781 -35.53 -15.01 9.51
CA MET A 781 -34.07 -15.05 9.58
C MET A 781 -33.53 -16.28 10.32
N GLU A 782 -34.30 -16.87 11.24
CA GLU A 782 -33.88 -18.05 12.02
C GLU A 782 -34.18 -19.39 11.32
N SER A 783 -35.27 -19.50 10.55
CA SER A 783 -35.69 -20.76 9.91
C SER A 783 -35.55 -20.79 8.39
N GLY A 784 -35.20 -19.67 7.74
CA GLY A 784 -35.00 -19.56 6.30
C GLY A 784 -36.29 -19.58 5.45
N GLN A 785 -37.45 -19.75 6.08
CA GLN A 785 -38.78 -19.65 5.46
C GLN A 785 -39.76 -18.97 6.43
N ILE A 786 -40.92 -18.52 5.94
CA ILE A 786 -41.93 -17.90 6.82
C ILE A 786 -42.66 -19.00 7.61
N ASP A 787 -42.15 -19.30 8.80
CA ASP A 787 -42.76 -20.24 9.75
C ASP A 787 -43.85 -19.54 10.58
N VAL A 788 -45.07 -19.63 10.06
CA VAL A 788 -46.27 -19.01 10.64
C VAL A 788 -46.64 -19.65 11.99
N ASP A 789 -46.37 -20.95 12.17
CA ASP A 789 -46.70 -21.70 13.37
C ASP A 789 -45.74 -21.42 14.52
N ALA A 790 -44.44 -21.25 14.22
CA ALA A 790 -43.45 -20.78 15.19
C ALA A 790 -43.75 -19.36 15.67
N TYR A 791 -44.10 -18.45 14.74
CA TYR A 791 -44.54 -17.10 15.09
C TYR A 791 -45.81 -17.12 15.96
N GLN A 792 -46.77 -18.00 15.64
CA GLN A 792 -48.00 -18.18 16.43
C GLN A 792 -47.68 -18.65 17.86
N HIS A 793 -46.75 -19.59 18.01
CA HIS A 793 -46.29 -20.07 19.31
C HIS A 793 -45.60 -18.98 20.13
N HIS A 794 -44.69 -18.23 19.51
CA HIS A 794 -44.02 -17.11 20.16
C HIS A 794 -45.02 -16.04 20.63
N ARG A 795 -46.03 -15.72 19.81
CA ARG A 795 -47.11 -14.80 20.16
C ARG A 795 -47.95 -15.30 21.34
N LEU A 796 -48.21 -16.61 21.42
CA LEU A 796 -48.96 -17.21 22.53
C LEU A 796 -48.16 -17.25 23.83
N GLN A 797 -46.84 -17.46 23.75
CA GLN A 797 -45.93 -17.45 24.91
C GLN A 797 -45.68 -16.05 25.46
N THR A 798 -45.37 -15.08 24.59
CA THR A 798 -45.10 -13.69 25.00
C THR A 798 -46.35 -12.97 25.48
N ARG A 799 -47.55 -13.44 25.10
CA ARG A 799 -48.87 -12.87 25.46
C ARG A 799 -49.00 -11.37 25.14
N ASP A 800 -48.18 -10.85 24.21
CA ASP A 800 -48.24 -9.45 23.79
C ASP A 800 -49.48 -9.24 22.91
N LYS A 801 -50.44 -8.46 23.44
CA LYS A 801 -51.70 -8.15 22.79
C LYS A 801 -51.55 -7.21 21.58
N SER A 802 -50.35 -6.68 21.34
CA SER A 802 -50.04 -5.80 20.21
C SER A 802 -49.52 -6.53 18.96
N LEU A 803 -49.24 -7.83 19.05
CA LEU A 803 -48.90 -8.68 17.90
C LEU A 803 -50.17 -9.27 17.28
N LEU A 804 -50.32 -9.13 15.96
CA LEU A 804 -51.46 -9.68 15.22
C LEU A 804 -51.19 -11.13 14.80
N ARG A 805 -52.28 -11.89 14.66
CA ARG A 805 -52.26 -13.24 14.09
C ARG A 805 -52.04 -13.12 12.57
N PHE A 806 -51.31 -14.05 11.95
CA PHE A 806 -50.87 -13.89 10.55
C PHE A 806 -52.03 -13.69 9.57
N ASP A 807 -53.07 -14.52 9.68
CA ASP A 807 -54.32 -14.39 8.93
C ASP A 807 -54.95 -13.00 9.11
N LYS A 808 -55.02 -12.51 10.36
CA LYS A 808 -55.56 -11.17 10.66
C LYS A 808 -54.65 -10.03 10.28
N PHE A 809 -53.37 -10.29 10.02
CA PHE A 809 -52.42 -9.31 9.52
C PHE A 809 -52.52 -9.22 7.98
N CYS A 810 -52.58 -10.38 7.31
CA CYS A 810 -52.81 -10.55 5.88
C CYS A 810 -54.14 -9.91 5.45
N GLU A 811 -55.25 -10.29 6.09
CA GLU A 811 -56.60 -9.76 5.83
C GLU A 811 -56.63 -8.22 5.96
N ARG A 812 -55.96 -7.71 6.99
CA ARG A 812 -56.13 -6.31 7.40
C ARG A 812 -55.27 -5.32 6.63
N TYR A 813 -54.11 -5.74 6.14
CA TYR A 813 -53.15 -4.84 5.50
C TYR A 813 -52.80 -5.22 4.06
N PHE A 814 -53.15 -6.43 3.62
CA PHE A 814 -52.79 -6.96 2.32
C PHE A 814 -53.96 -7.65 1.61
N GLU A 815 -55.20 -7.35 2.02
CA GLU A 815 -56.44 -7.85 1.40
C GLU A 815 -56.52 -9.39 1.35
N ASP A 816 -55.99 -10.04 2.38
CA ASP A 816 -55.97 -11.51 2.51
C ASP A 816 -55.12 -12.21 1.42
N ASN A 817 -54.24 -11.46 0.75
CA ASN A 817 -53.29 -11.98 -0.21
C ASN A 817 -51.98 -12.40 0.49
N GLU A 818 -51.85 -13.71 0.75
CA GLU A 818 -50.71 -14.24 1.47
C GLU A 818 -49.38 -13.97 0.75
N SER A 819 -49.28 -14.14 -0.56
CA SER A 819 -48.04 -13.89 -1.31
C SER A 819 -47.51 -12.47 -1.15
N ARG A 820 -48.38 -11.45 -1.19
CA ARG A 820 -47.99 -10.05 -0.96
C ARG A 820 -47.59 -9.77 0.48
N THR A 821 -48.21 -10.45 1.43
CA THR A 821 -47.85 -10.36 2.84
C THR A 821 -46.47 -10.96 3.10
N HIS A 822 -46.17 -12.10 2.47
CA HIS A 822 -44.85 -12.74 2.52
C HIS A 822 -43.75 -11.85 1.89
N GLU A 823 -44.02 -11.26 0.72
CA GLU A 823 -43.10 -10.33 0.04
C GLU A 823 -42.83 -9.07 0.87
N ALA A 824 -43.88 -8.48 1.47
CA ALA A 824 -43.74 -7.28 2.29
C ALA A 824 -42.94 -7.54 3.60
N VAL A 825 -43.10 -8.71 4.20
CA VAL A 825 -42.29 -9.12 5.37
C VAL A 825 -40.82 -9.31 4.97
N LEU A 826 -40.54 -9.77 3.76
CA LEU A 826 -39.17 -9.97 3.27
C LEU A 826 -38.39 -8.65 3.02
N ASN A 827 -39.06 -7.52 2.71
CA ASN A 827 -38.46 -6.33 2.06
C ASN A 827 -38.35 -5.01 2.89
N TYR A 828 -38.13 -5.03 4.21
CA TYR A 828 -38.14 -3.80 5.07
C TYR A 828 -36.76 -3.08 5.24
N ASN A 829 -36.60 -1.84 4.67
CA ASN A 829 -35.63 -0.67 4.84
C ASN A 829 -34.32 -0.47 3.99
N HIS A 830 -34.22 0.69 3.28
CA HIS A 830 -33.15 1.28 2.42
C HIS A 830 -32.16 0.32 1.80
N ARG A 831 -32.75 -0.61 1.05
CA ARG A 831 -32.08 -1.66 0.30
C ARG A 831 -32.27 -1.43 -1.18
N ILE A 832 -31.35 -1.98 -1.95
CA ILE A 832 -31.46 -1.99 -3.40
C ILE A 832 -32.51 -3.03 -3.77
N VAL A 833 -33.57 -2.56 -4.44
CA VAL A 833 -34.69 -3.39 -4.89
C VAL A 833 -34.32 -4.10 -6.20
N SER A 834 -33.67 -3.40 -7.11
CA SER A 834 -33.21 -3.97 -8.37
C SER A 834 -31.97 -3.27 -8.91
N ILE A 835 -31.17 -4.03 -9.65
CA ILE A 835 -30.02 -3.56 -10.42
C ILE A 835 -30.24 -3.99 -11.87
N GLU A 836 -30.38 -3.02 -12.77
CA GLU A 836 -30.61 -3.28 -14.20
C GLU A 836 -29.44 -2.75 -15.01
N TYR A 837 -28.83 -3.60 -15.84
CA TYR A 837 -27.85 -3.14 -16.83
C TYR A 837 -28.56 -2.45 -17.98
N LEU A 838 -28.20 -1.18 -18.24
CA LEU A 838 -28.74 -0.46 -19.38
C LEU A 838 -27.94 -0.84 -20.65
N ILE A 839 -28.67 -1.16 -21.72
CA ILE A 839 -28.09 -1.57 -23.02
C ILE A 839 -27.42 -0.38 -23.71
N GLU A 840 -27.98 0.82 -23.54
CA GLU A 840 -27.46 2.04 -24.13
C GLU A 840 -26.38 2.67 -23.23
N PRO A 841 -25.13 2.82 -23.71
CA PRO A 841 -24.10 3.54 -23.01
C PRO A 841 -24.42 5.04 -22.87
N MET A 842 -23.97 5.66 -21.78
CA MET A 842 -24.28 7.07 -21.44
C MET A 842 -23.05 7.86 -21.03
N ASP A 843 -23.08 9.17 -21.23
CA ASP A 843 -22.07 10.08 -20.70
C ASP A 843 -22.24 10.21 -19.19
N VAL A 844 -21.12 10.10 -18.46
CA VAL A 844 -21.09 10.13 -17.01
C VAL A 844 -20.27 11.32 -16.49
N TYR A 845 -20.65 11.77 -15.31
CA TYR A 845 -20.23 13.02 -14.67
C TYR A 845 -19.83 12.74 -13.23
N ASP A 846 -19.01 13.62 -12.69
CA ASP A 846 -18.58 13.56 -11.29
C ASP A 846 -18.31 14.96 -10.73
N ILE A 847 -18.29 15.04 -9.40
CA ILE A 847 -17.97 16.25 -8.64
C ILE A 847 -16.92 15.94 -7.57
N GLU A 848 -16.09 16.91 -7.23
CA GLU A 848 -15.05 16.72 -6.23
C GLU A 848 -15.37 17.46 -4.93
N VAL A 849 -15.17 16.74 -3.82
CA VAL A 849 -15.39 17.18 -2.44
C VAL A 849 -14.08 16.96 -1.67
N PRO A 850 -13.27 18.00 -1.41
CA PRO A 850 -11.84 17.88 -1.09
C PRO A 850 -11.49 17.19 0.23
N HIS A 851 -12.34 17.30 1.26
CA HIS A 851 -11.95 16.92 2.62
C HIS A 851 -12.61 15.63 3.11
N THR A 852 -13.88 15.42 2.78
CA THR A 852 -14.64 14.24 3.24
C THR A 852 -14.73 13.14 2.18
N HIS A 853 -14.43 13.47 0.91
CA HIS A 853 -14.47 12.54 -0.23
C HIS A 853 -15.79 11.75 -0.39
N ASN A 854 -16.90 12.31 0.08
CA ASN A 854 -18.24 11.76 -0.11
C ASN A 854 -19.26 12.90 -0.18
N PHE A 855 -20.40 12.64 -0.80
CA PHE A 855 -21.50 13.60 -0.91
C PHE A 855 -22.86 12.91 -0.93
N ALA A 856 -23.91 13.66 -0.57
CA ALA A 856 -25.27 13.17 -0.59
C ALA A 856 -25.98 13.43 -1.92
N LEU A 857 -26.61 12.38 -2.46
CA LEU A 857 -27.54 12.50 -3.57
C LEU A 857 -28.92 12.99 -3.10
N ALA A 858 -29.68 13.64 -3.99
CA ALA A 858 -31.05 14.05 -3.69
C ALA A 858 -31.99 12.86 -3.40
N SER A 859 -31.63 11.67 -3.89
CA SER A 859 -32.32 10.40 -3.59
C SER A 859 -32.15 9.93 -2.13
N GLY A 860 -31.36 10.64 -1.32
CA GLY A 860 -31.29 10.45 0.13
C GLY A 860 -30.19 9.49 0.62
N VAL A 861 -29.16 9.21 -0.19
CA VAL A 861 -28.04 8.32 0.14
C VAL A 861 -26.69 9.00 -0.07
N PHE A 862 -25.67 8.56 0.68
CA PHE A 862 -24.29 9.03 0.53
C PHE A 862 -23.46 8.11 -0.38
N VAL A 863 -22.63 8.72 -1.23
CA VAL A 863 -21.79 8.04 -2.22
C VAL A 863 -20.35 8.57 -2.15
N HIS A 864 -19.40 7.75 -2.61
CA HIS A 864 -17.98 8.11 -2.59
C HIS A 864 -17.60 9.00 -3.78
N ASN A 865 -16.47 9.70 -3.64
CA ASN A 865 -15.87 10.51 -4.70
C ASN A 865 -14.84 9.68 -5.50
N SER A 866 -14.65 9.88 -6.81
CA SER A 866 -13.75 9.01 -7.63
C SER A 866 -12.29 9.01 -7.12
N ALA A 867 -11.61 7.84 -7.06
CA ALA A 867 -10.27 7.70 -6.49
C ALA A 867 -9.10 8.28 -7.33
N LYS A 868 -9.35 8.97 -8.46
CA LYS A 868 -8.36 9.78 -9.21
C LYS A 868 -7.78 10.98 -8.41
N GLN A 869 -8.04 11.07 -7.10
CA GLN A 869 -7.99 12.29 -6.30
C GLN A 869 -6.93 12.31 -5.20
N GLY A 870 -6.28 11.19 -4.88
CA GLY A 870 -5.18 11.15 -3.92
C GLY A 870 -3.83 11.65 -4.47
N ARG A 871 -3.82 12.34 -5.62
CA ARG A 871 -2.60 12.82 -6.30
C ARG A 871 -2.45 14.33 -6.22
N ASP A 872 -1.22 14.82 -6.24
CA ASP A 872 -0.98 16.23 -6.55
C ASP A 872 -1.07 16.43 -8.06
N ARG A 873 -2.16 17.07 -8.50
CA ARG A 873 -2.43 17.35 -9.92
C ARG A 873 -1.43 18.30 -10.55
N LYS A 874 -0.67 19.05 -9.74
CA LYS A 874 0.38 19.92 -10.23
C LYS A 874 1.40 19.11 -11.00
N TYR A 875 1.91 18.00 -10.46
CA TYR A 875 3.06 17.31 -11.04
C TYR A 875 2.90 15.79 -11.22
N GLN A 876 1.86 15.16 -10.68
CA GLN A 876 1.66 13.71 -10.81
C GLN A 876 0.58 13.39 -11.83
N ALA A 877 0.86 12.57 -12.83
CA ALA A 877 -0.09 12.00 -13.78
C ALA A 877 -0.43 10.55 -13.38
N ILE A 878 -1.61 10.07 -13.76
CA ILE A 878 -2.03 8.68 -13.53
C ILE A 878 -2.48 8.05 -14.86
N LEU A 879 -1.96 6.87 -15.16
CA LEU A 879 -2.41 6.02 -16.24
C LEU A 879 -2.94 4.68 -15.68
N PRO A 880 -4.27 4.46 -15.68
CA PRO A 880 -4.85 3.19 -15.27
C PRO A 880 -4.72 2.14 -16.38
N LEU A 881 -4.28 0.94 -16.01
CA LEU A 881 -4.10 -0.21 -16.89
C LEU A 881 -5.23 -1.22 -16.67
N LYS A 882 -5.90 -1.64 -17.76
CA LYS A 882 -7.02 -2.59 -17.67
C LYS A 882 -6.55 -4.01 -17.91
N GLY A 883 -6.65 -4.84 -16.87
CA GLY A 883 -6.31 -6.26 -16.94
C GLY A 883 -4.81 -6.50 -17.18
N LYS A 884 -4.47 -7.74 -17.49
CA LYS A 884 -3.08 -8.17 -17.71
C LYS A 884 -2.55 -7.63 -19.03
N ILE A 885 -1.37 -6.99 -18.97
CA ILE A 885 -0.67 -6.49 -20.14
C ILE A 885 -0.22 -7.67 -21.00
N LEU A 886 -0.15 -7.47 -22.32
CA LEU A 886 0.40 -8.46 -23.23
C LEU A 886 1.85 -8.74 -22.85
N ASN A 887 2.20 -10.02 -22.64
CA ASN A 887 3.59 -10.43 -22.47
C ASN A 887 4.36 -10.14 -23.77
N VAL A 888 5.26 -9.16 -23.72
CA VAL A 888 6.04 -8.73 -24.88
C VAL A 888 7.19 -9.66 -25.24
N GLU A 889 7.65 -10.52 -24.31
CA GLU A 889 8.69 -11.52 -24.59
C GLU A 889 8.23 -12.49 -25.69
N ARG A 890 6.95 -12.84 -25.69
CA ARG A 890 6.33 -13.82 -26.60
C ARG A 890 5.70 -13.18 -27.84
N ALA A 891 5.53 -11.85 -27.83
CA ALA A 891 4.73 -11.16 -28.82
C ALA A 891 5.60 -10.43 -29.84
N ARG A 892 5.32 -10.67 -31.13
CA ARG A 892 5.88 -9.88 -32.23
C ARG A 892 5.54 -8.40 -32.07
N PHE A 893 6.42 -7.56 -32.61
CA PHE A 893 6.31 -6.11 -32.53
C PHE A 893 4.98 -5.56 -33.10
N ASP A 894 4.46 -6.14 -34.19
CA ASP A 894 3.17 -5.78 -34.80
C ASP A 894 1.98 -6.10 -33.87
N LYS A 895 1.99 -7.30 -33.27
CA LYS A 895 0.98 -7.73 -32.31
C LYS A 895 1.02 -6.88 -31.03
N MET A 896 2.21 -6.50 -30.57
CA MET A 896 2.37 -5.57 -29.46
C MET A 896 1.72 -4.21 -29.74
N LEU A 897 1.93 -3.63 -30.93
CA LEU A 897 1.33 -2.35 -31.32
C LEU A 897 -0.18 -2.42 -31.53
N SER A 898 -0.71 -3.60 -31.85
CA SER A 898 -2.15 -3.82 -31.92
C SER A 898 -2.83 -3.79 -30.54
N SER A 899 -2.05 -3.93 -29.44
CA SER A 899 -2.56 -3.84 -28.07
C SER A 899 -2.89 -2.40 -27.69
N VAL A 900 -4.14 -2.18 -27.28
CA VAL A 900 -4.64 -0.87 -26.87
C VAL A 900 -3.91 -0.36 -25.62
N GLU A 901 -3.63 -1.22 -24.63
CA GLU A 901 -2.94 -0.82 -23.39
C GLU A 901 -1.50 -0.38 -23.68
N VAL A 902 -0.77 -1.16 -24.49
CA VAL A 902 0.62 -0.82 -24.88
C VAL A 902 0.64 0.45 -25.72
N GLY A 903 -0.26 0.60 -26.69
CA GLY A 903 -0.39 1.83 -27.48
C GLY A 903 -0.70 3.06 -26.61
N THR A 904 -1.55 2.90 -25.61
CA THR A 904 -1.89 3.96 -24.63
C THR A 904 -0.66 4.34 -23.79
N LEU A 905 0.10 3.35 -23.31
CA LEU A 905 1.32 3.56 -22.54
C LEU A 905 2.40 4.31 -23.34
N ILE A 906 2.66 3.89 -24.58
CA ILE A 906 3.63 4.56 -25.48
C ILE A 906 3.22 6.02 -25.71
N THR A 907 1.93 6.25 -25.97
CA THR A 907 1.39 7.60 -26.19
C THR A 907 1.51 8.47 -24.93
N ALA A 908 1.31 7.88 -23.75
CA ALA A 908 1.48 8.58 -22.48
C ALA A 908 2.94 8.99 -22.25
N LEU A 909 3.89 8.07 -22.45
CA LEU A 909 5.33 8.31 -22.25
C LEU A 909 5.90 9.35 -23.23
N GLY A 910 5.40 9.37 -24.48
CA GLY A 910 5.76 10.38 -25.49
C GLY A 910 7.11 10.19 -26.17
N CYS A 911 7.90 9.19 -25.75
CA CYS A 911 9.20 8.86 -26.33
C CYS A 911 9.12 8.04 -27.64
N GLY A 912 7.94 7.61 -28.09
CA GLY A 912 7.81 6.68 -29.22
C GLY A 912 8.19 5.23 -28.84
N ILE A 913 8.16 4.31 -29.81
CA ILE A 913 8.58 2.91 -29.58
C ILE A 913 9.28 2.31 -30.81
N GLY A 914 10.30 1.50 -30.54
CA GLY A 914 11.15 0.88 -31.56
C GLY A 914 12.24 1.84 -32.03
N LYS A 915 13.36 1.29 -32.50
CA LYS A 915 14.63 2.02 -32.68
C LYS A 915 14.58 3.21 -33.68
N GLU A 916 13.61 3.25 -34.59
CA GLU A 916 13.47 4.35 -35.56
C GLU A 916 12.73 5.60 -35.01
N GLU A 917 11.83 5.42 -34.04
CA GLU A 917 11.00 6.51 -33.48
C GLU A 917 11.25 6.74 -31.98
N TYR A 918 11.89 5.79 -31.30
CA TYR A 918 12.21 5.87 -29.88
C TYR A 918 13.29 6.92 -29.63
N ASP A 919 12.93 7.92 -28.82
CA ASP A 919 13.81 8.98 -28.38
C ASP A 919 13.60 9.19 -26.87
N PRO A 920 14.56 8.77 -26.02
CA PRO A 920 14.45 8.90 -24.58
C PRO A 920 14.41 10.37 -24.12
N ASP A 921 14.94 11.31 -24.91
CA ASP A 921 14.98 12.74 -24.55
C ASP A 921 13.60 13.41 -24.72
N LYS A 922 12.68 12.76 -25.42
CA LYS A 922 11.27 13.18 -25.55
C LYS A 922 10.37 12.62 -24.46
N LEU A 923 10.94 11.94 -23.46
CA LEU A 923 10.18 11.40 -22.34
C LEU A 923 9.42 12.52 -21.61
N ARG A 924 8.13 12.32 -21.39
CA ARG A 924 7.25 13.32 -20.77
C ARG A 924 7.31 13.36 -19.24
N TYR A 925 7.76 12.27 -18.61
CA TYR A 925 7.81 12.12 -17.16
C TYR A 925 9.11 11.42 -16.78
N HIS A 926 10.01 12.09 -16.06
CA HIS A 926 11.28 11.51 -15.63
C HIS A 926 11.13 10.53 -14.46
N ARG A 927 9.93 10.43 -13.87
CA ARG A 927 9.61 9.44 -12.83
C ARG A 927 8.38 8.65 -13.24
N ILE A 928 8.60 7.41 -13.65
CA ILE A 928 7.56 6.45 -13.98
C ILE A 928 7.45 5.50 -12.79
N ILE A 929 6.33 5.55 -12.08
CA ILE A 929 6.12 4.82 -10.83
C ILE A 929 5.12 3.69 -11.08
N LEU A 930 5.57 2.46 -10.90
CA LEU A 930 4.75 1.25 -10.98
C LEU A 930 4.06 1.06 -9.63
N ALA A 931 2.75 1.28 -9.59
CA ALA A 931 1.92 1.14 -8.39
C ALA A 931 0.95 -0.03 -8.59
N SER A 932 1.42 -1.22 -8.25
CA SER A 932 0.66 -2.48 -8.29
C SER A 932 0.23 -2.90 -6.88
N ASP A 933 -0.84 -3.69 -6.79
CA ASP A 933 -1.28 -4.27 -5.52
C ASP A 933 -0.26 -5.29 -4.98
N ALA A 934 -0.29 -5.52 -3.66
CA ALA A 934 0.59 -6.44 -2.95
C ALA A 934 0.05 -7.87 -2.96
N ASP A 935 -0.49 -8.29 -4.10
CA ASP A 935 -1.07 -9.61 -4.33
C ASP A 935 -0.41 -10.31 -5.54
N VAL A 936 -0.94 -11.49 -5.89
CA VAL A 936 -0.41 -12.33 -6.96
C VAL A 936 -0.62 -11.67 -8.33
N ASP A 937 -1.76 -11.01 -8.55
CA ASP A 937 -2.07 -10.36 -9.82
C ASP A 937 -1.26 -9.07 -10.03
N GLY A 938 -1.09 -8.25 -8.99
CA GLY A 938 -0.24 -7.07 -8.98
C GLY A 938 1.24 -7.42 -9.19
N SER A 939 1.73 -8.50 -8.57
CA SER A 939 3.09 -9.02 -8.82
C SER A 939 3.26 -9.48 -10.27
N HIS A 940 2.23 -10.08 -10.87
CA HIS A 940 2.25 -10.47 -12.28
C HIS A 940 2.24 -9.26 -13.22
N ILE A 941 1.39 -8.24 -12.99
CA ILE A 941 1.37 -7.01 -13.79
C ILE A 941 2.69 -6.26 -13.68
N ARG A 942 3.25 -6.16 -12.47
CA ARG A 942 4.58 -5.59 -12.25
C ARG A 942 5.64 -6.31 -13.08
N THR A 943 5.63 -7.63 -13.09
CA THR A 943 6.58 -8.44 -13.89
C THR A 943 6.41 -8.17 -15.40
N LEU A 944 5.18 -8.06 -15.89
CA LEU A 944 4.89 -7.72 -17.30
C LEU A 944 5.37 -6.31 -17.67
N LEU A 945 5.17 -5.33 -16.79
CA LEU A 945 5.65 -3.95 -16.98
C LEU A 945 7.17 -3.88 -16.98
N LEU A 946 7.83 -4.54 -16.02
CA LEU A 946 9.29 -4.62 -15.98
C LEU A 946 9.85 -5.28 -17.24
N THR A 947 9.22 -6.35 -17.72
CA THR A 947 9.59 -7.00 -18.99
C THR A 947 9.42 -6.03 -20.17
N PHE A 948 8.33 -5.24 -20.19
CA PHE A 948 8.10 -4.22 -21.21
C PHE A 948 9.20 -3.14 -21.22
N PHE A 949 9.50 -2.54 -20.07
CA PHE A 949 10.54 -1.52 -19.98
C PHE A 949 11.91 -2.10 -20.31
N TYR A 950 12.25 -3.29 -19.81
CA TYR A 950 13.53 -3.95 -20.08
C TYR A 950 13.73 -4.25 -21.58
N ARG A 951 12.71 -4.79 -22.26
CA ARG A 951 12.82 -5.20 -23.67
C ARG A 951 12.67 -4.06 -24.67
N GLN A 952 11.84 -3.07 -24.38
CA GLN A 952 11.50 -2.04 -25.35
C GLN A 952 12.15 -0.68 -25.06
N MET A 953 12.45 -0.39 -23.79
CA MET A 953 12.94 0.92 -23.34
C MET A 953 14.01 0.80 -22.25
N PRO A 954 15.08 0.00 -22.45
CA PRO A 954 16.10 -0.26 -21.41
C PRO A 954 16.79 1.02 -20.94
N GLU A 955 16.99 2.00 -21.82
CA GLU A 955 17.59 3.30 -21.52
C GLU A 955 16.82 4.09 -20.44
N LEU A 956 15.50 3.87 -20.30
CA LEU A 956 14.73 4.51 -19.21
C LEU A 956 15.07 3.93 -17.85
N ILE A 957 15.41 2.63 -17.78
CA ILE A 957 15.83 1.97 -16.55
C ILE A 957 17.27 2.41 -16.22
N GLU A 958 18.16 2.43 -17.22
CA GLU A 958 19.56 2.86 -17.05
C GLU A 958 19.69 4.32 -16.61
N ARG A 959 18.83 5.22 -17.13
CA ARG A 959 18.75 6.62 -16.68
C ARG A 959 18.04 6.77 -15.33
N GLY A 960 17.55 5.68 -14.73
CA GLY A 960 16.91 5.68 -13.42
C GLY A 960 15.53 6.35 -13.41
N HIS A 961 14.76 6.24 -14.50
CA HIS A 961 13.42 6.83 -14.60
C HIS A 961 12.29 5.92 -14.13
N VAL A 962 12.53 4.62 -13.94
CA VAL A 962 11.50 3.63 -13.54
C VAL A 962 11.62 3.30 -12.06
N TYR A 963 10.51 3.38 -11.34
CA TYR A 963 10.39 3.20 -9.90
C TYR A 963 9.23 2.26 -9.57
N ILE A 964 9.31 1.57 -8.42
CA ILE A 964 8.22 0.75 -7.88
C ILE A 964 7.76 1.38 -6.57
N ALA A 965 6.46 1.62 -6.43
CA ALA A 965 5.88 2.14 -5.19
C ALA A 965 5.91 1.07 -4.09
N GLN A 966 6.22 1.49 -2.86
CA GLN A 966 6.24 0.62 -1.68
C GLN A 966 5.12 1.02 -0.71
N PRO A 967 3.86 0.60 -0.95
CA PRO A 967 2.77 0.88 -0.03
C PRO A 967 2.97 0.15 1.32
N PRO A 968 2.39 0.66 2.42
CA PRO A 968 2.49 0.01 3.71
C PRO A 968 1.69 -1.28 3.75
N LEU A 969 2.28 -2.34 4.30
CA LEU A 969 1.60 -3.63 4.50
C LEU A 969 0.64 -3.59 5.68
N TYR A 970 0.97 -2.84 6.73
CA TYR A 970 0.19 -2.77 7.97
C TYR A 970 -0.18 -1.34 8.37
N LYS A 971 -1.40 -1.20 8.91
CA LYS A 971 -1.84 -0.06 9.70
C LYS A 971 -2.03 -0.49 11.14
N LEU A 972 -1.34 0.19 12.05
CA LEU A 972 -1.35 -0.05 13.47
C LEU A 972 -2.12 1.06 14.18
N THR A 973 -3.22 0.74 14.85
CA THR A 973 -4.04 1.70 15.59
C THR A 973 -4.01 1.40 17.08
N LYS A 974 -3.60 2.39 17.90
CA LYS A 974 -3.61 2.33 19.36
C LYS A 974 -4.26 3.58 19.93
N GLY A 975 -5.53 3.48 20.31
CA GLY A 975 -6.31 4.63 20.77
C GLY A 975 -6.52 5.66 19.65
N LYS A 976 -5.90 6.85 19.77
CA LYS A 976 -5.95 7.91 18.74
C LYS A 976 -4.72 7.96 17.82
N GLN A 977 -3.69 7.15 18.11
CA GLN A 977 -2.47 7.11 17.32
C GLN A 977 -2.59 6.04 16.23
N GLU A 978 -2.23 6.41 15.01
CA GLU A 978 -2.14 5.53 13.85
C GLU A 978 -0.71 5.55 13.33
N GLN A 979 -0.17 4.37 13.00
CA GLN A 979 1.17 4.21 12.45
C GLN A 979 1.11 3.24 11.27
N TYR A 980 1.79 3.59 10.18
CA TYR A 980 1.91 2.73 9.00
C TYR A 980 3.25 2.03 8.99
N VAL A 981 3.24 0.75 8.61
CA VAL A 981 4.42 -0.11 8.62
C VAL A 981 4.51 -0.88 7.32
N LYS A 982 5.70 -0.90 6.72
CA LYS A 982 5.95 -1.38 5.36
C LYS A 982 6.04 -2.91 5.22
N ASP A 983 6.61 -3.59 6.21
CA ASP A 983 6.92 -5.02 6.15
C ASP A 983 6.87 -5.66 7.54
N ASP A 984 7.04 -6.98 7.62
CA ASP A 984 7.02 -7.73 8.88
C ASP A 984 8.17 -7.37 9.81
N ALA A 985 9.34 -7.03 9.26
CA ALA A 985 10.50 -6.65 10.05
C ALA A 985 10.24 -5.35 10.81
N ALA A 986 9.74 -4.31 10.12
CA ALA A 986 9.36 -3.05 10.73
C ALA A 986 8.18 -3.21 11.70
N LEU A 987 7.29 -4.18 11.47
CA LEU A 987 6.21 -4.50 12.42
C LEU A 987 6.79 -5.06 13.71
N ASN A 988 7.72 -6.01 13.60
CA ASN A 988 8.40 -6.60 14.75
C ASN A 988 9.23 -5.58 15.52
N GLU A 989 9.94 -4.68 14.82
CA GLU A 989 10.69 -3.57 15.44
C GLU A 989 9.78 -2.59 16.20
N TYR A 990 8.64 -2.23 15.60
CA TYR A 990 7.65 -1.38 16.26
C TYR A 990 7.02 -2.07 17.48
N LEU A 991 6.69 -3.36 17.36
CA LEU A 991 6.20 -4.17 18.49
C LEU A 991 7.24 -4.29 19.60
N MET A 992 8.52 -4.47 19.27
CA MET A 992 9.63 -4.50 20.22
C MET A 992 9.74 -3.18 20.97
N THR A 993 9.74 -2.05 20.26
CA THR A 993 9.81 -0.72 20.86
C THR A 993 8.64 -0.50 21.84
N LEU A 994 7.43 -0.90 21.43
CA LEU A 994 6.26 -0.88 22.30
C LEU A 994 6.40 -1.81 23.50
N ALA A 995 6.93 -3.02 23.31
CA ALA A 995 7.10 -4.04 24.34
C ALA A 995 8.05 -3.58 25.44
N LEU A 996 9.17 -2.96 25.07
CA LEU A 996 10.19 -2.45 25.99
C LEU A 996 9.78 -1.14 26.69
N GLN A 997 8.79 -0.42 26.16
CA GLN A 997 8.31 0.83 26.76
C GLN A 997 7.73 0.59 28.16
N ASN A 998 8.36 1.20 29.17
CA ASN A 998 8.07 1.05 30.60
C ASN A 998 8.22 -0.39 31.13
N ALA A 999 9.02 -1.23 30.47
CA ALA A 999 9.37 -2.56 30.95
C ALA A 999 10.54 -2.49 31.96
N GLN A 1000 10.46 -3.32 33.00
CA GLN A 1000 11.45 -3.44 34.06
C GLN A 1000 11.57 -4.90 34.45
N LEU A 1001 12.74 -5.51 34.21
CA LEU A 1001 13.03 -6.89 34.60
C LEU A 1001 13.70 -6.89 35.97
N PHE A 1002 13.12 -7.60 36.92
CA PHE A 1002 13.70 -7.83 38.24
C PHE A 1002 14.25 -9.25 38.27
N VAL A 1003 15.57 -9.37 38.35
CA VAL A 1003 16.27 -10.67 38.38
C VAL A 1003 16.03 -11.43 39.68
N ASN A 1004 15.78 -10.72 40.78
CA ASN A 1004 15.20 -11.18 42.03
C ASN A 1004 14.49 -9.99 42.72
N PRO A 1005 13.73 -10.21 43.82
CA PRO A 1005 13.01 -9.13 44.52
C PRO A 1005 13.88 -8.02 45.13
N ASP A 1006 15.15 -8.29 45.40
CA ASP A 1006 16.07 -7.40 46.14
C ASP A 1006 17.07 -6.67 45.22
N ALA A 1007 17.20 -7.10 43.97
CA ALA A 1007 18.12 -6.57 42.97
C ALA A 1007 17.54 -5.37 42.22
N PRO A 1008 18.40 -4.42 41.76
CA PRO A 1008 17.95 -3.30 40.95
C PRO A 1008 17.39 -3.78 39.61
N ALA A 1009 16.27 -3.20 39.18
CA ALA A 1009 15.61 -3.56 37.93
C ALA A 1009 16.46 -3.23 36.70
N LEU A 1010 16.58 -4.19 35.78
CA LEU A 1010 17.09 -4.00 34.43
C LEU A 1010 16.06 -3.19 33.61
N LYS A 1011 16.47 -2.02 33.09
CA LYS A 1011 15.60 -1.10 32.34
C LYS A 1011 16.40 -0.31 31.30
N GLY A 1012 15.76 0.12 30.22
CA GLY A 1012 16.40 0.89 29.14
C GLY A 1012 17.38 0.04 28.33
N GLU A 1013 18.50 0.64 27.93
CA GLU A 1013 19.51 0.06 27.02
C GLU A 1013 20.00 -1.35 27.42
N PRO A 1014 20.28 -1.69 28.70
CA PRO A 1014 20.67 -3.05 29.07
C PRO A 1014 19.60 -4.12 28.81
N LEU A 1015 18.32 -3.81 29.03
CA LEU A 1015 17.22 -4.74 28.75
C LEU A 1015 16.97 -4.85 27.24
N GLU A 1016 17.07 -3.73 26.54
CA GLU A 1016 16.94 -3.66 25.09
C GLU A 1016 18.02 -4.50 24.39
N ASN A 1017 19.28 -4.42 24.82
CA ASN A 1017 20.38 -5.19 24.24
C ASN A 1017 20.16 -6.70 24.37
N VAL A 1018 19.74 -7.20 25.55
CA VAL A 1018 19.47 -8.63 25.75
C VAL A 1018 18.24 -9.08 24.94
N PHE A 1019 17.21 -8.24 24.87
CA PHE A 1019 16.00 -8.51 24.08
C PHE A 1019 16.29 -8.56 22.57
N GLN A 1020 17.06 -7.60 22.05
CA GLN A 1020 17.50 -7.58 20.65
C GLN A 1020 18.40 -8.78 20.34
N HIS A 1021 19.33 -9.13 21.23
CA HIS A 1021 20.18 -10.31 21.06
C HIS A 1021 19.34 -11.59 20.96
N TYR A 1022 18.34 -11.75 21.84
CA TYR A 1022 17.41 -12.88 21.78
C TYR A 1022 16.64 -12.94 20.45
N LEU A 1023 16.10 -11.81 19.97
CA LEU A 1023 15.39 -11.77 18.69
C LEU A 1023 16.29 -12.11 17.50
N ARG A 1024 17.54 -11.65 17.50
CA ARG A 1024 18.52 -11.96 16.45
C ARG A 1024 18.82 -13.46 16.39
N VAL A 1025 18.98 -14.09 17.56
CA VAL A 1025 19.20 -15.53 17.64
C VAL A 1025 17.93 -16.30 17.28
N LYS A 1026 16.75 -15.82 17.65
CA LYS A 1026 15.48 -16.42 17.21
C LYS A 1026 15.34 -16.41 15.67
N ALA A 1027 15.68 -15.31 15.02
CA ALA A 1027 15.72 -15.25 13.56
C ALA A 1027 16.75 -16.22 12.96
N THR A 1028 17.89 -16.41 13.64
CA THR A 1028 18.90 -17.42 13.27
C THR A 1028 18.36 -18.83 13.42
N ILE A 1029 17.61 -19.13 14.49
CA ILE A 1029 16.92 -20.41 14.70
C ILE A 1029 15.88 -20.64 13.61
N GLU A 1030 15.08 -19.64 13.25
CA GLU A 1030 14.10 -19.74 12.16
C GLU A 1030 14.79 -20.06 10.82
N ARG A 1031 15.95 -19.45 10.53
CA ARG A 1031 16.75 -19.78 9.34
C ARG A 1031 17.32 -21.20 9.39
N LEU A 1032 17.91 -21.58 10.53
CA LEU A 1032 18.47 -22.92 10.76
C LEU A 1032 17.39 -24.01 10.81
N SER A 1033 16.14 -23.64 11.09
CA SER A 1033 15.00 -24.56 11.20
C SER A 1033 14.75 -25.36 9.91
N ARG A 1034 15.24 -24.84 8.77
CA ARG A 1034 15.22 -25.51 7.46
C ARG A 1034 16.13 -26.74 7.41
N ARG A 1035 17.20 -26.76 8.20
CA ARG A 1035 18.22 -27.83 8.24
C ARG A 1035 18.13 -28.70 9.49
N LEU A 1036 17.70 -28.14 10.61
CA LEU A 1036 17.58 -28.81 11.90
C LEU A 1036 16.25 -28.45 12.56
N PRO A 1037 15.63 -29.31 13.36
CA PRO A 1037 14.39 -28.97 14.06
C PRO A 1037 14.55 -27.77 14.99
N SER A 1038 13.57 -26.86 15.02
CA SER A 1038 13.60 -25.68 15.91
C SER A 1038 13.73 -26.05 17.38
N ALA A 1039 13.05 -27.12 17.82
CA ALA A 1039 13.13 -27.59 19.21
C ALA A 1039 14.56 -28.02 19.60
N VAL A 1040 15.32 -28.62 18.67
CA VAL A 1040 16.72 -29.00 18.89
C VAL A 1040 17.58 -27.75 19.05
N LEU A 1041 17.39 -26.75 18.18
CA LEU A 1041 18.15 -25.50 18.21
C LEU A 1041 17.82 -24.65 19.45
N GLU A 1042 16.56 -24.63 19.88
CA GLU A 1042 16.15 -23.97 21.13
C GLU A 1042 16.77 -24.66 22.36
N ALA A 1043 16.77 -25.99 22.40
CA ALA A 1043 17.39 -26.75 23.51
C ALA A 1043 18.90 -26.52 23.61
N MET A 1044 19.58 -26.27 22.48
CA MET A 1044 21.03 -25.97 22.47
C MET A 1044 21.40 -24.67 23.20
N ILE A 1045 20.47 -23.73 23.39
CA ILE A 1045 20.74 -22.46 24.10
C ILE A 1045 21.06 -22.73 25.58
N ASP A 1046 20.37 -23.69 26.19
CA ASP A 1046 20.48 -23.98 27.62
C ASP A 1046 21.59 -25.01 27.94
N LEU A 1047 22.25 -25.56 26.92
CA LEU A 1047 23.31 -26.54 27.07
C LEU A 1047 24.70 -25.88 27.17
N PRO A 1048 25.66 -26.53 27.86
CA PRO A 1048 27.04 -26.06 27.88
C PRO A 1048 27.65 -26.06 26.48
N ALA A 1049 28.51 -25.07 26.22
CA ALA A 1049 29.20 -24.94 24.93
C ALA A 1049 30.20 -26.07 24.70
N LEU A 1050 30.16 -26.70 23.53
CA LEU A 1050 31.23 -27.60 23.08
C LEU A 1050 32.32 -26.79 22.39
N ASN A 1051 33.52 -26.74 22.98
CA ASN A 1051 34.68 -26.11 22.36
C ASN A 1051 35.45 -27.11 21.51
N GLN A 1052 36.38 -26.63 20.67
CA GLN A 1052 37.18 -27.48 19.78
C GLN A 1052 37.89 -28.63 20.51
N ALA A 1053 38.41 -28.39 21.71
CA ALA A 1053 39.06 -29.43 22.53
C ALA A 1053 38.08 -30.47 23.10
N ASP A 1054 36.81 -30.12 23.29
CA ASP A 1054 35.76 -31.05 23.77
C ASP A 1054 35.22 -31.91 22.62
N LEU A 1055 35.25 -31.39 21.37
CA LEU A 1055 34.84 -32.13 20.17
C LEU A 1055 35.80 -33.29 19.81
N GLU A 1056 37.03 -33.28 20.34
CA GLU A 1056 38.01 -34.37 20.18
C GLU A 1056 37.82 -35.50 21.22
N ASP A 1057 37.05 -35.25 22.29
CA ASP A 1057 36.77 -36.21 23.37
C ASP A 1057 35.39 -36.85 23.17
N ARG A 1058 35.39 -38.10 22.72
CA ARG A 1058 34.17 -38.82 22.38
C ARG A 1058 33.21 -38.98 23.56
N ASP A 1059 33.72 -39.16 24.77
CA ASP A 1059 32.86 -39.38 25.94
C ASP A 1059 32.11 -38.09 26.29
N LYS A 1060 32.78 -36.93 26.20
CA LYS A 1060 32.14 -35.62 26.38
C LYS A 1060 31.12 -35.28 25.31
N VAL A 1061 31.40 -35.62 24.04
CA VAL A 1061 30.45 -35.43 22.95
C VAL A 1061 29.21 -36.29 23.16
N GLN A 1062 29.39 -37.54 23.58
CA GLN A 1062 28.27 -38.43 23.90
C GLN A 1062 27.44 -37.89 25.08
N ASP A 1063 28.09 -37.47 26.17
CA ASP A 1063 27.43 -36.88 27.34
C ASP A 1063 26.60 -35.64 26.94
N TRP A 1064 27.13 -34.79 26.05
CA TRP A 1064 26.42 -33.60 25.56
C TRP A 1064 25.17 -33.96 24.74
N PHE A 1065 25.25 -34.96 23.85
CA PHE A 1065 24.09 -35.42 23.09
C PHE A 1065 23.06 -36.13 23.97
N ASP A 1066 23.48 -36.82 25.02
CA ASP A 1066 22.59 -37.41 26.01
C ASP A 1066 21.85 -36.32 26.80
N ASP A 1067 22.53 -35.22 27.16
CA ASP A 1067 21.91 -34.06 27.80
C ASP A 1067 20.98 -33.29 26.86
N LEU A 1068 21.31 -33.18 25.57
CA LEU A 1068 20.40 -32.68 24.55
C LEU A 1068 19.13 -33.55 24.44
N LEU A 1069 19.28 -34.87 24.46
CA LEU A 1069 18.14 -35.79 24.42
C LEU A 1069 17.24 -35.63 25.65
N LYS A 1070 17.82 -35.46 26.85
CA LYS A 1070 17.09 -35.17 28.09
C LYS A 1070 16.32 -33.85 28.00
N ALA A 1071 16.96 -32.79 27.48
CA ALA A 1071 16.30 -31.49 27.29
C ALA A 1071 15.10 -31.58 26.34
N LEU A 1072 15.16 -32.49 25.36
CA LEU A 1072 14.10 -32.74 24.39
C LEU A 1072 12.99 -33.70 24.87
N GLU A 1073 13.10 -34.30 26.06
CA GLU A 1073 12.06 -35.21 26.58
C GLU A 1073 10.69 -34.53 26.76
N ASN A 1074 10.70 -33.23 27.06
CA ASN A 1074 9.49 -32.42 27.22
C ASN A 1074 8.96 -31.84 25.89
N ALA A 1075 9.62 -32.12 24.76
CA ALA A 1075 9.18 -31.65 23.45
C ALA A 1075 7.94 -32.43 22.97
N PRO A 1076 7.08 -31.83 22.13
CA PRO A 1076 5.87 -32.48 21.64
C PRO A 1076 6.14 -33.68 20.72
N GLN A 1077 7.34 -33.79 20.17
CA GLN A 1077 7.76 -34.88 19.28
C GLN A 1077 8.82 -35.74 19.97
N ARG A 1078 8.90 -37.01 19.57
CA ARG A 1078 9.91 -37.93 20.11
C ARG A 1078 11.19 -37.83 19.29
N TYR A 1079 12.33 -37.68 19.96
CA TYR A 1079 13.65 -37.63 19.35
C TYR A 1079 14.47 -38.89 19.69
N GLN A 1080 15.33 -39.29 18.77
CA GLN A 1080 16.41 -40.26 18.97
C GLN A 1080 17.67 -39.69 18.34
N ILE A 1081 18.84 -40.01 18.90
CA ILE A 1081 20.12 -39.53 18.40
C ILE A 1081 21.01 -40.74 18.18
N ASP A 1082 21.54 -40.89 16.96
CA ASP A 1082 22.49 -41.93 16.59
C ASP A 1082 23.84 -41.28 16.25
N LEU A 1083 24.84 -41.46 17.12
CA LEU A 1083 26.18 -40.91 16.95
C LEU A 1083 27.07 -41.91 16.20
N GLN A 1084 27.42 -41.59 14.96
CA GLN A 1084 28.29 -42.43 14.13
C GLN A 1084 29.71 -41.84 14.03
N PRO A 1085 30.77 -42.66 14.23
CA PRO A 1085 32.14 -42.22 13.99
C PRO A 1085 32.42 -42.13 12.49
N LEU A 1086 33.04 -41.04 12.04
CA LEU A 1086 33.51 -40.90 10.66
C LEU A 1086 34.95 -41.45 10.54
N PRO A 1087 35.33 -42.00 9.38
CA PRO A 1087 36.65 -42.62 9.17
C PRO A 1087 37.83 -41.61 9.07
N GLU A 1088 37.56 -40.30 8.99
CA GLU A 1088 38.58 -39.25 8.99
C GLU A 1088 38.76 -38.66 10.41
N GLU A 1089 40.02 -38.50 10.84
CA GLU A 1089 40.53 -38.02 12.14
C GLU A 1089 39.47 -37.47 13.13
N ASN A 1090 39.19 -38.22 14.20
CA ASN A 1090 38.40 -37.80 15.39
C ASN A 1090 37.06 -37.09 15.10
N SER A 1091 36.47 -37.28 13.91
CA SER A 1091 35.23 -36.63 13.51
C SER A 1091 33.99 -37.50 13.75
N PHE A 1092 32.88 -36.86 14.11
CA PHE A 1092 31.59 -37.52 14.34
C PHE A 1092 30.49 -36.93 13.44
N SER A 1093 29.50 -37.78 13.14
CA SER A 1093 28.23 -37.37 12.55
C SER A 1093 27.10 -37.86 13.46
N ALA A 1094 26.27 -36.93 13.94
CA ALA A 1094 25.12 -37.25 14.76
C ALA A 1094 23.84 -37.20 13.92
N ASN A 1095 23.13 -38.31 13.80
CA ASN A 1095 21.83 -38.36 13.15
C ASN A 1095 20.73 -38.14 14.19
N ILE A 1096 20.06 -36.99 14.12
CA ILE A 1096 18.91 -36.66 14.94
C ILE A 1096 17.66 -37.16 14.21
N ILE A 1097 16.99 -38.16 14.78
CA ILE A 1097 15.78 -38.78 14.24
C ILE A 1097 14.58 -38.21 15.01
N MET A 1098 13.76 -37.41 14.33
CA MET A 1098 12.48 -36.93 14.85
C MET A 1098 11.36 -37.85 14.37
N ILE A 1099 10.54 -38.34 15.31
CA ILE A 1099 9.35 -39.14 15.01
C ILE A 1099 8.12 -38.24 15.18
N ALA A 1100 7.54 -37.79 14.06
CA ALA A 1100 6.34 -36.98 14.03
C ALA A 1100 5.20 -37.73 13.34
N HIS A 1101 4.07 -37.92 14.02
CA HIS A 1101 2.89 -38.63 13.48
C HIS A 1101 3.20 -40.02 12.86
N GLY A 1102 4.22 -40.72 13.35
CA GLY A 1102 4.62 -42.05 12.85
C GLY A 1102 5.55 -42.03 11.63
N VAL A 1103 6.00 -40.86 11.17
CA VAL A 1103 7.01 -40.69 10.12
C VAL A 1103 8.33 -40.28 10.76
N GLU A 1104 9.41 -40.93 10.34
CA GLU A 1104 10.77 -40.64 10.81
C GLU A 1104 11.45 -39.62 9.88
N HIS A 1105 11.89 -38.51 10.45
CA HIS A 1105 12.69 -37.49 9.77
C HIS A 1105 14.09 -37.50 10.37
N THR A 1106 15.10 -37.76 9.53
CA THR A 1106 16.51 -37.82 9.97
C THR A 1106 17.24 -36.55 9.55
N TYR A 1107 17.95 -35.95 10.50
CA TYR A 1107 18.74 -34.74 10.32
C TYR A 1107 20.19 -35.01 10.73
N ALA A 1108 21.12 -34.83 9.81
CA ALA A 1108 22.54 -35.03 10.09
C ALA A 1108 23.17 -33.75 10.67
N LEU A 1109 23.86 -33.89 11.80
CA LEU A 1109 24.61 -32.85 12.47
C LEU A 1109 26.09 -33.22 12.49
N ASN A 1110 26.89 -32.45 11.74
CA ASN A 1110 28.33 -32.70 11.62
C ASN A 1110 29.11 -31.85 12.62
N GLN A 1111 30.29 -32.31 13.03
CA GLN A 1111 31.20 -31.57 13.92
C GLN A 1111 31.47 -30.11 13.47
N LYS A 1112 31.50 -29.86 12.15
CA LYS A 1112 31.70 -28.49 11.60
C LYS A 1112 30.64 -27.49 12.09
N PHE A 1113 29.42 -27.93 12.39
CA PHE A 1113 28.34 -27.07 12.87
C PHE A 1113 28.72 -26.30 14.15
N PHE A 1114 29.42 -26.95 15.08
CA PHE A 1114 29.82 -26.37 16.36
C PHE A 1114 30.87 -25.24 16.22
N ASN A 1115 31.51 -25.15 15.05
CA ASN A 1115 32.43 -24.06 14.72
C ASN A 1115 31.78 -22.92 13.92
N THR A 1116 30.48 -23.01 13.61
CA THR A 1116 29.79 -21.97 12.84
C THR A 1116 29.46 -20.76 13.70
N ALA A 1117 29.41 -19.57 13.09
CA ALA A 1117 28.98 -18.34 13.76
C ALA A 1117 27.55 -18.44 14.30
N GLU A 1118 26.71 -19.27 13.69
CA GLU A 1118 25.32 -19.49 14.09
C GLU A 1118 25.22 -20.27 15.40
N TYR A 1119 26.02 -21.33 15.58
CA TYR A 1119 26.13 -22.02 16.86
C TYR A 1119 26.76 -21.13 17.95
N GLN A 1120 27.79 -20.35 17.60
CA GLN A 1120 28.38 -19.40 18.56
C GLN A 1120 27.36 -18.35 19.02
N ALA A 1121 26.48 -17.87 18.14
CA ALA A 1121 25.41 -16.96 18.52
C ALA A 1121 24.40 -17.60 19.49
N LEU A 1122 24.06 -18.89 19.32
CA LEU A 1122 23.23 -19.63 20.29
C LEU A 1122 23.91 -19.72 21.66
N VAL A 1123 25.20 -20.06 21.68
CA VAL A 1123 26.00 -20.16 22.90
C VAL A 1123 26.16 -18.82 23.61
N GLU A 1124 26.41 -17.73 22.86
CA GLU A 1124 26.52 -16.38 23.41
C GLU A 1124 25.21 -15.91 24.05
N LEU A 1125 24.07 -16.22 23.43
CA LEU A 1125 22.77 -15.96 24.03
C LEU A 1125 22.57 -16.80 25.30
N GLY A 1126 22.88 -18.09 25.26
CA GLY A 1126 22.83 -18.97 26.44
C GLY A 1126 23.61 -18.36 27.60
N LYS A 1127 24.88 -18.02 27.40
CA LYS A 1127 25.71 -17.34 28.41
C LYS A 1127 25.10 -16.04 28.93
N ALA A 1128 24.44 -15.26 28.08
CA ALA A 1128 23.81 -13.99 28.47
C ALA A 1128 22.50 -14.17 29.27
N VAL A 1129 21.86 -15.34 29.16
CA VAL A 1129 20.50 -15.58 29.66
C VAL A 1129 20.44 -16.58 30.82
N THR A 1130 21.24 -17.66 30.78
CA THR A 1130 21.19 -18.78 31.74
C THR A 1130 21.46 -18.33 33.18
N ASP A 1131 22.33 -17.35 33.40
CA ASP A 1131 22.65 -16.80 34.73
C ASP A 1131 21.94 -15.48 35.04
N LEU A 1132 21.03 -15.01 34.16
CA LEU A 1132 20.40 -13.70 34.30
C LEU A 1132 19.22 -13.70 35.28
N LEU A 1133 18.49 -14.82 35.40
CA LEU A 1133 17.28 -14.93 36.20
C LEU A 1133 17.55 -15.79 37.44
N GLU A 1134 17.26 -15.25 38.63
CA GLU A 1134 17.32 -15.99 39.90
C GLU A 1134 15.91 -16.43 40.34
N THR A 1135 15.83 -17.14 41.46
CA THR A 1135 14.55 -17.56 42.03
C THR A 1135 13.69 -16.34 42.36
N ASP A 1136 12.39 -16.39 42.01
CA ASP A 1136 11.42 -15.28 42.16
C ASP A 1136 11.65 -14.06 41.25
N ALA A 1137 12.33 -14.23 40.11
CA ALA A 1137 12.40 -13.20 39.07
C ALA A 1137 11.02 -12.83 38.51
N TYR A 1138 10.82 -11.54 38.20
CA TYR A 1138 9.58 -11.07 37.60
C TYR A 1138 9.79 -9.93 36.60
N ILE A 1139 8.97 -9.91 35.56
CA ILE A 1139 8.89 -8.80 34.62
C ILE A 1139 7.72 -7.89 35.00
N GLN A 1140 7.96 -6.58 34.98
CA GLN A 1140 6.95 -5.56 35.25
C GLN A 1140 6.83 -4.61 34.06
N ARG A 1141 5.59 -4.29 33.67
CA ARG A 1141 5.30 -3.24 32.69
C ARG A 1141 4.13 -2.39 33.19
N GLY A 1142 4.43 -1.14 33.54
CA GLY A 1142 3.48 -0.28 34.26
C GLY A 1142 3.07 -0.88 35.61
N GLU A 1143 1.78 -1.14 35.81
CA GLU A 1143 1.22 -1.71 37.05
C GLU A 1143 1.15 -3.24 37.07
N LYS A 1144 1.35 -3.90 35.92
CA LYS A 1144 1.25 -5.37 35.79
C LYS A 1144 2.60 -6.03 36.06
N LYS A 1145 2.57 -7.13 36.81
CA LYS A 1145 3.73 -7.98 37.13
C LYS A 1145 3.46 -9.42 36.71
N GLN A 1146 4.47 -10.12 36.23
CA GLN A 1146 4.42 -11.55 35.98
C GLN A 1146 5.72 -12.22 36.46
N PRO A 1147 5.63 -13.31 37.26
CA PRO A 1147 6.80 -14.13 37.57
C PRO A 1147 7.29 -14.87 36.32
N VAL A 1148 8.60 -14.97 36.15
CA VAL A 1148 9.25 -15.57 34.98
C VAL A 1148 10.34 -16.53 35.44
N ASN A 1149 10.50 -17.65 34.73
CA ASN A 1149 11.54 -18.64 35.03
C ASN A 1149 12.57 -18.72 33.90
N HIS A 1150 12.17 -18.43 32.66
CA HIS A 1150 13.05 -18.36 31.50
C HIS A 1150 12.92 -16.99 30.82
N PHE A 1151 13.98 -16.53 30.16
CA PHE A 1151 13.93 -15.26 29.44
C PHE A 1151 12.96 -15.29 28.24
N LYS A 1152 12.70 -16.48 27.69
CA LYS A 1152 11.60 -16.70 26.73
C LYS A 1152 10.25 -16.23 27.28
N ASP A 1153 9.97 -16.49 28.56
CA ASP A 1153 8.73 -16.06 29.23
C ASP A 1153 8.63 -14.52 29.28
N VAL A 1154 9.77 -13.84 29.49
CA VAL A 1154 9.86 -12.38 29.47
C VAL A 1154 9.49 -11.83 28.09
N VAL A 1155 10.10 -12.39 27.04
CA VAL A 1155 9.88 -11.96 25.65
C VAL A 1155 8.44 -12.20 25.23
N ASP A 1156 7.93 -13.42 25.44
CA ASP A 1156 6.57 -13.80 25.04
C ASP A 1156 5.52 -12.94 25.76
N TRP A 1157 5.69 -12.69 27.06
CA TRP A 1157 4.76 -11.83 27.79
C TRP A 1157 4.80 -10.37 27.35
N LEU A 1158 6.00 -9.81 27.20
CA LEU A 1158 6.16 -8.42 26.75
C LEU A 1158 5.54 -8.21 25.37
N MET A 1159 5.71 -9.18 24.45
CA MET A 1159 5.10 -9.16 23.12
C MET A 1159 3.57 -9.30 23.17
N VAL A 1160 3.03 -10.17 24.03
CA VAL A 1160 1.57 -10.30 24.23
C VAL A 1160 0.97 -9.00 24.78
N GLU A 1161 1.59 -8.40 25.81
CA GLU A 1161 1.15 -7.12 26.36
C GLU A 1161 1.35 -5.96 25.36
N ALA A 1162 2.33 -6.03 24.45
CA ALA A 1162 2.52 -5.02 23.41
C ALA A 1162 1.39 -5.03 22.37
N ARG A 1163 0.90 -6.22 22.01
CA ARG A 1163 -0.23 -6.42 21.11
C ARG A 1163 -1.58 -6.11 21.76
N ARG A 1164 -1.67 -6.16 23.09
CA ARG A 1164 -2.91 -5.91 23.83
C ARG A 1164 -3.41 -4.47 23.60
N GLY A 1165 -4.58 -4.34 22.97
CA GLY A 1165 -5.19 -3.05 22.64
C GLY A 1165 -4.64 -2.39 21.37
N LEU A 1166 -3.76 -3.08 20.63
CA LEU A 1166 -3.29 -2.68 19.30
C LEU A 1166 -4.18 -3.34 18.25
N HIS A 1167 -4.83 -2.55 17.40
CA HIS A 1167 -5.54 -3.06 16.24
C HIS A 1167 -4.58 -3.06 15.04
N ILE A 1168 -4.31 -4.24 14.49
CA ILE A 1168 -3.44 -4.43 13.32
C ILE A 1168 -4.34 -4.71 12.12
N GLN A 1169 -4.43 -3.75 11.20
CA GLN A 1169 -5.07 -3.94 9.92
C GLN A 1169 -3.98 -4.20 8.87
N ARG A 1170 -4.16 -5.24 8.06
CA ARG A 1170 -3.28 -5.53 6.94
C ARG A 1170 -3.95 -5.11 5.64
N TYR A 1171 -3.21 -4.40 4.78
CA TYR A 1171 -3.67 -4.04 3.44
C TYR A 1171 -3.31 -5.14 2.44
N LYS A 1172 -4.26 -5.50 1.58
CA LYS A 1172 -4.03 -6.46 0.48
C LYS A 1172 -3.91 -5.80 -0.89
N GLY A 1173 -4.53 -4.63 -1.06
CA GLY A 1173 -4.46 -3.85 -2.29
C GLY A 1173 -4.54 -2.36 -2.02
N LEU A 1174 -4.06 -1.56 -2.98
CA LEU A 1174 -4.08 -0.10 -2.93
C LEU A 1174 -5.52 0.44 -2.86
N GLY A 1175 -6.49 -0.31 -3.40
CA GLY A 1175 -7.91 0.04 -3.35
C GLY A 1175 -8.57 -0.06 -1.97
N GLU A 1176 -7.91 -0.70 -0.98
CA GLU A 1176 -8.39 -0.74 0.41
C GLU A 1176 -8.01 0.52 1.20
N MET A 1177 -7.14 1.36 0.64
CA MET A 1177 -6.68 2.60 1.27
C MET A 1177 -7.54 3.78 0.81
N ASN A 1178 -7.95 4.62 1.77
CA ASN A 1178 -8.62 5.87 1.43
C ASN A 1178 -7.64 6.82 0.70
N PRO A 1179 -8.11 7.73 -0.18
CA PRO A 1179 -7.23 8.62 -0.94
C PRO A 1179 -6.22 9.43 -0.10
N GLY A 1180 -6.62 9.90 1.09
CA GLY A 1180 -5.71 10.58 2.02
C GLY A 1180 -4.62 9.66 2.57
N GLN A 1181 -4.96 8.40 2.86
CA GLN A 1181 -3.98 7.40 3.31
C GLN A 1181 -3.00 7.06 2.18
N LEU A 1182 -3.52 6.82 0.97
CA LEU A 1182 -2.72 6.55 -0.22
C LEU A 1182 -1.76 7.72 -0.53
N TRP A 1183 -2.23 8.96 -0.35
CA TRP A 1183 -1.38 10.15 -0.46
C TRP A 1183 -0.27 10.14 0.58
N GLU A 1184 -0.62 10.07 1.87
CA GLU A 1184 0.34 10.14 2.97
C GLU A 1184 1.37 9.01 2.95
N THR A 1185 1.00 7.83 2.47
CA THR A 1185 1.89 6.65 2.55
C THR A 1185 2.65 6.38 1.26
N THR A 1186 2.01 6.56 0.10
CA THR A 1186 2.49 5.96 -1.16
C THR A 1186 2.76 7.01 -2.24
N MET A 1187 2.01 8.12 -2.28
CA MET A 1187 2.10 9.11 -3.37
C MET A 1187 2.86 10.39 -3.01
N ASN A 1188 2.79 10.85 -1.76
CA ASN A 1188 3.44 12.09 -1.30
C ASN A 1188 4.97 11.97 -1.38
N ALA A 1189 5.61 12.91 -2.07
CA ALA A 1189 7.06 12.89 -2.30
C ALA A 1189 7.88 13.02 -1.00
N GLU A 1190 7.32 13.58 0.08
CA GLU A 1190 8.02 13.78 1.35
C GLU A 1190 8.00 12.52 2.26
N THR A 1191 7.00 11.65 2.10
CA THR A 1191 6.75 10.53 3.04
C THR A 1191 6.80 9.16 2.38
N ARG A 1192 6.70 9.08 1.05
CA ARG A 1192 6.72 7.81 0.32
C ARG A 1192 8.12 7.20 0.26
N ASN A 1193 8.14 5.88 0.10
CA ASN A 1193 9.33 5.14 -0.30
C ASN A 1193 9.14 4.58 -1.72
N LEU A 1194 10.12 4.83 -2.59
CA LEU A 1194 10.16 4.28 -3.94
C LEU A 1194 11.40 3.41 -4.09
N LEU A 1195 11.24 2.26 -4.72
CA LEU A 1195 12.36 1.42 -5.14
C LEU A 1195 12.72 1.80 -6.56
N GLN A 1196 13.93 2.33 -6.79
CA GLN A 1196 14.40 2.60 -8.14
C GLN A 1196 14.82 1.29 -8.81
N VAL A 1197 14.34 1.05 -10.04
CA VAL A 1197 14.69 -0.16 -10.80
C VAL A 1197 16.05 0.05 -11.47
N GLN A 1198 16.96 -0.90 -11.30
CA GLN A 1198 18.28 -0.90 -11.93
C GLN A 1198 18.55 -2.21 -12.65
N ILE A 1199 19.47 -2.18 -13.63
CA ILE A 1199 19.96 -3.37 -14.34
C ILE A 1199 21.39 -3.62 -13.86
N GLU A 1200 21.55 -4.54 -12.91
CA GLU A 1200 22.87 -4.89 -12.35
C GLU A 1200 23.63 -5.85 -13.26
N ASP A 1201 22.96 -6.86 -13.81
CA ASP A 1201 23.56 -7.87 -14.70
C ASP A 1201 22.62 -8.12 -15.87
N VAL A 1202 22.99 -7.63 -17.06
CA VAL A 1202 22.19 -7.76 -18.29
C VAL A 1202 22.00 -9.23 -18.66
N ILE A 1203 22.99 -10.09 -18.41
CA ILE A 1203 22.96 -11.50 -18.80
C ILE A 1203 22.02 -12.27 -17.86
N ALA A 1204 22.22 -12.13 -16.55
CA ALA A 1204 21.35 -12.77 -15.57
C ALA A 1204 19.91 -12.26 -15.69
N CYS A 1205 19.71 -10.96 -15.89
CA CYS A 1205 18.39 -10.40 -16.15
C CYS A 1205 17.77 -10.99 -17.43
N ASP A 1206 18.52 -11.08 -18.53
CA ASP A 1206 18.04 -11.71 -19.78
C ASP A 1206 17.64 -13.17 -19.57
N GLU A 1207 18.47 -13.96 -18.88
CA GLU A 1207 18.18 -15.36 -18.57
C GLU A 1207 16.91 -15.49 -17.71
N ILE A 1208 16.75 -14.65 -16.68
CA ILE A 1208 15.58 -14.65 -15.81
C ILE A 1208 14.32 -14.28 -16.59
N PHE A 1209 14.35 -13.20 -17.38
CA PHE A 1209 13.19 -12.78 -18.18
C PHE A 1209 12.83 -13.83 -19.24
N THR A 1210 13.81 -14.40 -19.94
CA THR A 1210 13.54 -15.47 -20.93
C THR A 1210 13.02 -16.75 -20.25
N THR A 1211 13.52 -17.13 -19.08
CA THR A 1211 13.04 -18.31 -18.34
C THR A 1211 11.60 -18.09 -17.82
N LEU A 1212 11.35 -16.97 -17.16
CA LEU A 1212 10.05 -16.68 -16.53
C LEU A 1212 8.99 -16.26 -17.54
N MET A 1213 9.35 -15.53 -18.59
CA MET A 1213 8.41 -14.91 -19.53
C MET A 1213 8.44 -15.51 -20.94
N GLY A 1214 9.41 -16.37 -21.27
CA GLY A 1214 9.57 -16.99 -22.60
C GLY A 1214 8.54 -18.07 -22.95
N ASP A 1215 8.81 -18.81 -24.03
CA ASP A 1215 7.90 -19.85 -24.53
C ASP A 1215 8.12 -21.24 -23.90
N GLN A 1216 9.33 -21.50 -23.37
CA GLN A 1216 9.69 -22.79 -22.80
C GLN A 1216 9.09 -23.00 -21.40
N VAL A 1217 8.38 -24.12 -21.20
CA VAL A 1217 7.67 -24.41 -19.94
C VAL A 1217 8.56 -25.11 -18.92
N GLU A 1218 9.37 -26.08 -19.34
CA GLU A 1218 10.21 -26.87 -18.42
C GLU A 1218 11.24 -26.02 -17.65
N PRO A 1219 12.03 -25.12 -18.27
CA PRO A 1219 12.98 -24.28 -17.54
C PRO A 1219 12.31 -23.39 -16.49
N ARG A 1220 11.11 -22.88 -16.80
CA ARG A 1220 10.30 -22.12 -15.86
C ARG A 1220 9.85 -22.97 -14.69
N ARG A 1221 9.41 -24.20 -14.96
CA ARG A 1221 8.98 -25.14 -13.93
C ARG A 1221 10.13 -25.50 -13.00
N ASP A 1222 11.30 -25.83 -13.55
CA ASP A 1222 12.51 -26.12 -12.77
C ASP A 1222 12.91 -24.92 -11.90
N PHE A 1223 12.82 -23.71 -12.46
CA PHE A 1223 13.07 -22.48 -11.71
C PHE A 1223 12.07 -22.32 -10.56
N ILE A 1224 10.78 -22.56 -10.79
CA ILE A 1224 9.76 -22.48 -9.75
C ILE A 1224 10.00 -23.56 -8.68
N GLU A 1225 10.23 -24.82 -9.06
CA GLU A 1225 10.46 -25.93 -8.11
C GLU A 1225 11.71 -25.69 -7.25
N LYS A 1226 12.80 -25.21 -7.85
CA LYS A 1226 14.05 -24.89 -7.14
C LYS A 1226 13.89 -23.73 -6.16
N ASN A 1227 13.09 -22.72 -6.51
CA ASN A 1227 12.93 -21.52 -5.69
C ASN A 1227 11.70 -21.60 -4.76
N ALA A 1228 10.76 -22.51 -4.96
CA ALA A 1228 9.51 -22.62 -4.19
C ALA A 1228 9.75 -22.77 -2.68
N LEU A 1229 10.79 -23.50 -2.28
CA LEU A 1229 11.17 -23.70 -0.87
C LEU A 1229 11.86 -22.47 -0.25
N SER A 1230 12.33 -21.53 -1.08
CA SER A 1230 12.99 -20.29 -0.64
C SER A 1230 12.03 -19.11 -0.51
N VAL A 1231 10.85 -19.18 -1.14
CA VAL A 1231 9.81 -18.13 -1.09
C VAL A 1231 9.04 -18.27 0.22
N VAL A 1232 9.42 -17.45 1.21
CA VAL A 1232 8.78 -17.44 2.54
C VAL A 1232 7.43 -16.73 2.54
N ASN A 1233 7.14 -15.90 1.53
CA ASN A 1233 5.95 -15.04 1.51
C ASN A 1233 5.15 -15.19 0.20
N LEU A 1234 4.43 -16.29 0.04
CA LEU A 1234 3.36 -16.37 -0.97
C LEU A 1234 1.95 -16.27 -0.38
N ASP A 1235 1.76 -16.51 0.92
CA ASP A 1235 0.44 -16.43 1.59
C ASP A 1235 0.55 -16.27 3.13
N ALA A 1236 1.53 -15.50 3.62
CA ALA A 1236 1.62 -15.17 5.05
C ALA A 1236 1.02 -13.81 5.29
#